data_AF-B4L9Y5-F1
#
_entry.id   AF-B4L9Y5-F1
#
_cell.length_a   1.000
_cell.length_b   1.000
_cell.length_c   1.000
_cell.angle_alpha   90.00
_cell.angle_beta   90.00
_cell.angle_gamma   90.00
#
_symmetry.space_group_name_H-M   'P 1'
#
loop_
_entity.id
_entity.type
_entity.pdbx_description
1 polymer ?
#
loop_
_entity_poly.entity_id
_entity_poly.type
_entity_poly.pdbx_seq_one_letter_code
_entity_poly.pdbx_strand_id
1 'polypeptide(L)'
;MTVFIDDVNMPVINEWGDQITNEIVRQMIEQRGFYSLDRPGDFSTIMDIQLLSAMIHPGGGRNDIPNRLKRHLCIFNCTLPSNNSIDQIFKSIGVGYFCPSRFEEEVVQIIPFLVPMTRVFWQNVKIKMLPTPANFHYVFNLRDLSRIWEGILKVKTEECNTVEQVLKLWCHECTRVIADRFTMEKDKMWFLARMRIDAESHLEDLFEKFPDEPSYWVDFLRDAPEPMEDDDEDMSLEPPKIYEEIPSFEFVKNKVMIFMSQFNEQIRGFNMDLVFFSDALKHLMIISRILSNPRGNALLVGVGGSGKQSLTRLSSFMAGYKFFQITLTRAYNTGNLTEDLKFMYRISGLEGTGMTFIFTDNEIKEESFLEFINNILSSGEIANLFAKDEMDEIYNELIPIMKKQQPRRPPTQENLYDFFITRARSNLHIALCFSPVGEKFRLRSLKFPGLISGCIIDWFQKWPTDACVAVSRHYLGDLELVCSPKVKDQVVDIMSWIHESVQDACFSYYDRFRRLTFVTPKSLISFLESYKILYKQKQVHIVIMSERMSSGLDKLDEAGASVSVLKKDLVEMNKVIVVASAEAEEVLATVEQSKAAAEIVKVEVAQKKGSAEVLVKNISAVKQVAEAKLEKALPALEEAEAALKTIKAADIATVRKLGKPPYLITLIMDCVCILFRRQIKPIRPDTEKAFIQSSWDESLKVMSDTSFLRKIVEYPTDLINAEMVDMMIPYFQYPQAVDSAQPQFVHCWLCDNLMHTKCAGLTGRDYDKIMSAAKIVVQTKSDNKSASPGISLSVVSPRKQVFLSRLSSETTCEAVSAFIS
;
A
#
# COMPACT_ATOMS: atom_id res chain seq x y z
N MET A 1 -1.86 -48.10 -36.99
CA MET A 1 -1.59 -46.84 -36.26
C MET A 1 -0.09 -46.78 -35.99
N THR A 2 0.55 -45.63 -36.18
CA THR A 2 1.97 -45.46 -35.85
C THR A 2 2.10 -44.60 -34.61
N VAL A 3 2.75 -45.12 -33.56
CA VAL A 3 3.02 -44.40 -32.32
C VAL A 3 4.47 -43.93 -32.37
N PHE A 4 4.66 -42.61 -32.36
CA PHE A 4 5.99 -42.01 -32.26
C PHE A 4 6.27 -41.54 -30.83
N ILE A 5 7.40 -41.94 -30.27
CA ILE A 5 7.88 -41.48 -28.96
C ILE A 5 9.18 -40.71 -29.15
N ASP A 6 9.19 -39.41 -28.87
CA ASP A 6 10.32 -38.53 -29.17
C ASP A 6 11.54 -38.75 -28.24
N ASP A 7 11.31 -38.98 -26.93
CA ASP A 7 12.36 -39.21 -25.94
C ASP A 7 12.03 -40.40 -25.01
N VAL A 8 12.32 -41.63 -25.44
CA VAL A 8 12.06 -42.85 -24.64
C VAL A 8 12.94 -42.94 -23.38
N ASN A 9 14.04 -42.20 -23.32
CA ASN A 9 14.97 -42.22 -22.19
C ASN A 9 14.68 -41.18 -21.10
N MET A 10 13.69 -40.30 -21.29
CA MET A 10 13.32 -39.27 -20.31
C MET A 10 12.74 -39.82 -18.99
N PRO A 11 11.97 -40.93 -18.95
CA PRO A 11 11.38 -41.44 -17.71
C PRO A 11 12.40 -41.59 -16.57
N VAL A 12 11.97 -41.19 -15.37
CA VAL A 12 12.79 -41.22 -14.16
C VAL A 12 13.17 -42.66 -13.82
N ILE A 13 14.43 -42.84 -13.44
CA ILE A 13 14.94 -44.09 -12.91
C ILE A 13 14.63 -44.14 -11.42
N ASN A 14 14.04 -45.24 -10.96
CA ASN A 14 13.79 -45.45 -9.53
C ASN A 14 15.08 -45.73 -8.75
N GLU A 15 15.01 -45.75 -7.42
CA GLU A 15 16.16 -46.06 -6.55
C GLU A 15 16.85 -47.40 -6.89
N TRP A 16 16.10 -48.36 -7.43
CA TRP A 16 16.62 -49.67 -7.86
C TRP A 16 17.28 -49.69 -9.25
N GLY A 17 17.26 -48.58 -9.99
CA GLY A 17 17.83 -48.51 -11.33
C GLY A 17 16.86 -48.84 -12.48
N ASP A 18 15.58 -49.09 -12.18
CA ASP A 18 14.56 -49.47 -13.16
C ASP A 18 13.72 -48.27 -13.65
N GLN A 19 13.29 -48.32 -14.91
CA GLN A 19 12.34 -47.37 -15.52
C GLN A 19 10.97 -48.03 -15.71
N ILE A 20 10.06 -47.87 -14.74
CA ILE A 20 8.74 -48.54 -14.75
C ILE A 20 7.91 -48.14 -15.98
N THR A 21 7.93 -46.87 -16.38
CA THR A 21 7.16 -46.39 -17.53
C THR A 21 7.51 -47.13 -18.83
N ASN A 22 8.79 -47.46 -19.01
CA ASN A 22 9.28 -48.16 -20.19
C ASN A 22 8.89 -49.66 -20.20
N GLU A 23 8.50 -50.21 -19.06
CA GLU A 23 7.95 -51.57 -18.99
C GLU A 23 6.58 -51.67 -19.67
N ILE A 24 5.77 -50.61 -19.63
CA ILE A 24 4.48 -50.55 -20.34
C ILE A 24 4.72 -50.58 -21.85
N VAL A 25 5.70 -49.81 -22.34
CA VAL A 25 6.09 -49.83 -23.76
C VAL A 25 6.58 -51.22 -24.15
N ARG A 26 7.39 -51.88 -23.32
CA ARG A 26 7.79 -53.26 -23.57
C ARG A 26 6.61 -54.22 -23.58
N GLN A 27 5.70 -54.13 -22.62
CA GLN A 27 4.53 -54.98 -22.51
C GLN A 27 3.62 -54.84 -23.74
N MET A 28 3.44 -53.62 -24.23
CA MET A 28 2.71 -53.33 -25.45
C MET A 28 3.32 -54.05 -26.68
N ILE A 29 4.66 -54.10 -26.78
CA ILE A 29 5.36 -54.77 -27.90
C ILE A 29 5.34 -56.30 -27.73
N GLU A 30 5.65 -56.81 -26.54
CA GLU A 30 5.79 -58.25 -26.27
C GLU A 30 4.45 -58.98 -26.21
N GLN A 31 3.50 -58.41 -25.45
CA GLN A 31 2.23 -59.07 -25.12
C GLN A 31 1.08 -58.56 -25.98
N ARG A 32 1.31 -57.54 -26.83
CA ARG A 32 0.28 -56.89 -27.66
C ARG A 32 -0.92 -56.40 -26.86
N GLY A 33 -0.67 -55.91 -25.65
CA GLY A 33 -1.74 -55.48 -24.75
C GLY A 33 -1.26 -55.18 -23.34
N PHE A 34 -2.17 -54.69 -22.50
CA PHE A 34 -1.92 -54.41 -21.09
C PHE A 34 -3.19 -54.65 -20.25
N TYR A 35 -3.01 -54.82 -18.95
CA TYR A 35 -4.12 -54.94 -18.00
C TYR A 35 -4.68 -53.57 -17.64
N SER A 36 -6.01 -53.47 -17.55
CA SER A 36 -6.66 -52.26 -17.05
C SER A 36 -6.43 -52.10 -15.55
N LEU A 37 -6.06 -50.88 -15.14
CA LEU A 37 -6.01 -50.52 -13.71
C LEU A 37 -7.41 -50.28 -13.15
N ASP A 38 -8.35 -49.81 -13.98
CA ASP A 38 -9.74 -49.55 -13.57
C ASP A 38 -10.54 -50.85 -13.38
N ARG A 39 -10.20 -51.89 -14.15
CA ARG A 39 -10.81 -53.21 -14.09
C ARG A 39 -9.74 -54.28 -13.91
N PRO A 40 -9.36 -54.58 -12.64
CA PRO A 40 -8.35 -55.58 -12.36
C PRO A 40 -8.72 -56.93 -12.99
N GLY A 41 -7.83 -57.46 -13.82
CA GLY A 41 -8.01 -58.74 -14.51
C GLY A 41 -8.44 -58.62 -15.99
N ASP A 42 -8.94 -57.47 -16.43
CA ASP A 42 -9.27 -57.25 -17.84
C ASP A 42 -8.01 -56.94 -18.65
N PHE A 43 -7.67 -57.82 -19.60
CA PHE A 43 -6.57 -57.64 -20.54
C PHE A 43 -7.05 -57.00 -21.85
N SER A 44 -6.55 -55.82 -22.16
CA SER A 44 -6.85 -55.12 -23.41
C SER A 44 -5.82 -55.48 -24.47
N THR A 45 -6.24 -56.14 -25.54
CA THR A 45 -5.38 -56.51 -26.67
C THR A 45 -5.38 -55.40 -27.73
N ILE A 46 -4.21 -55.03 -28.22
CA ILE A 46 -4.03 -54.01 -29.25
C ILE A 46 -3.45 -54.65 -30.51
N MET A 47 -4.11 -54.41 -31.64
CA MET A 47 -3.76 -54.98 -32.94
C MET A 47 -3.19 -53.88 -33.85
N ASP A 48 -2.25 -54.26 -34.73
CA ASP A 48 -1.72 -53.43 -35.82
C ASP A 48 -1.12 -52.07 -35.41
N ILE A 49 -0.24 -52.09 -34.39
CA ILE A 49 0.60 -50.94 -33.99
C ILE A 49 2.00 -51.06 -34.62
N GLN A 50 2.48 -49.94 -35.15
CA GLN A 50 3.90 -49.71 -35.42
C GLN A 50 4.45 -48.71 -34.41
N LEU A 51 5.57 -49.05 -33.76
CA LEU A 51 6.23 -48.15 -32.80
C LEU A 51 7.50 -47.59 -33.43
N LEU A 52 7.65 -46.27 -33.37
CA LEU A 52 8.89 -45.58 -33.71
C LEU A 52 9.32 -44.74 -32.51
N SER A 53 10.58 -44.81 -32.16
CA SER A 53 11.11 -44.12 -30.97
C SER A 53 12.40 -43.39 -31.31
N ALA A 54 12.55 -42.20 -30.77
CA ALA A 54 13.80 -41.48 -30.70
C ALA A 54 14.27 -41.39 -29.23
N MET A 55 15.58 -41.21 -29.08
CA MET A 55 16.21 -40.86 -27.81
C MET A 55 17.53 -40.16 -28.11
N ILE A 56 17.93 -39.28 -27.22
CA ILE A 56 19.26 -38.67 -27.29
C ILE A 56 20.32 -39.69 -26.83
N HIS A 57 21.55 -39.58 -27.34
CA HIS A 57 22.67 -40.44 -26.92
C HIS A 57 22.77 -40.54 -25.39
N PRO A 58 22.82 -41.78 -24.83
CA PRO A 58 22.96 -41.99 -23.39
C PRO A 58 24.36 -41.56 -22.91
N GLY A 59 24.43 -41.04 -21.68
CA GLY A 59 25.66 -40.49 -21.09
C GLY A 59 25.57 -39.00 -20.73
N GLY A 60 26.60 -38.47 -20.06
CA GLY A 60 26.65 -37.05 -19.67
C GLY A 60 25.52 -36.59 -18.75
N GLY A 61 24.95 -37.50 -17.94
CA GLY A 61 23.79 -37.24 -17.08
C GLY A 61 22.43 -37.59 -17.69
N ARG A 62 22.40 -38.10 -18.93
CA ARG A 62 21.19 -38.66 -19.56
C ARG A 62 21.09 -40.16 -19.31
N ASN A 63 19.87 -40.60 -19.03
CA ASN A 63 19.54 -41.99 -18.80
C ASN A 63 19.61 -42.81 -20.10
N ASP A 64 19.84 -44.11 -19.93
CA ASP A 64 19.73 -45.10 -20.99
C ASP A 64 18.45 -45.92 -20.80
N ILE A 65 17.95 -46.53 -21.88
CA ILE A 65 16.73 -47.35 -21.83
C ILE A 65 17.03 -48.79 -21.40
N PRO A 66 16.07 -49.54 -20.81
CA PRO A 66 16.31 -50.89 -20.33
C PRO A 66 16.72 -51.84 -21.45
N ASN A 67 17.71 -52.70 -21.20
CA ASN A 67 18.21 -53.67 -22.19
C ASN A 67 17.11 -54.60 -22.74
N ARG A 68 16.09 -54.90 -21.92
CA ARG A 68 14.93 -55.71 -22.33
C ARG A 68 14.09 -55.01 -23.41
N LEU A 69 13.94 -53.69 -23.31
CA LEU A 69 13.24 -52.89 -24.32
C LEU A 69 14.08 -52.75 -25.60
N LYS A 70 15.40 -52.52 -25.45
CA LYS A 70 16.34 -52.43 -26.60
C LYS A 70 16.27 -53.63 -27.53
N ARG A 71 16.07 -54.84 -26.99
CA ARG A 71 15.99 -56.09 -27.79
C ARG A 71 14.89 -56.04 -28.86
N HIS A 72 13.83 -55.26 -28.63
CA HIS A 72 12.67 -55.18 -29.54
C HIS A 72 12.78 -54.06 -30.57
N LEU A 73 13.79 -53.19 -30.45
CA LEU A 73 13.94 -52.01 -31.29
C LEU A 73 15.20 -52.14 -32.16
N CYS A 74 15.08 -51.71 -33.42
CA CYS A 74 16.25 -51.49 -34.26
C CYS A 74 16.83 -50.11 -33.94
N ILE A 75 18.03 -50.07 -33.37
CA ILE A 75 18.68 -48.82 -32.95
C ILE A 75 19.56 -48.31 -34.10
N PHE A 76 19.24 -47.14 -34.63
CA PHE A 76 20.03 -46.44 -35.63
C PHE A 76 20.59 -45.15 -35.04
N ASN A 77 21.85 -44.83 -35.35
CA ASN A 77 22.43 -43.56 -34.95
C ASN A 77 22.10 -42.48 -35.99
N CYS A 78 21.33 -41.47 -35.59
CA CYS A 78 21.04 -40.30 -36.41
C CYS A 78 22.09 -39.21 -36.15
N THR A 79 23.09 -39.15 -37.02
CA THR A 79 24.16 -38.13 -36.94
C THR A 79 23.70 -36.79 -37.55
N LEU A 80 24.38 -35.71 -37.18
CA LEU A 80 24.13 -34.41 -37.79
C LEU A 80 24.34 -34.46 -39.31
N PRO A 81 23.51 -33.75 -40.11
CA PRO A 81 23.70 -33.69 -41.56
C PRO A 81 25.10 -33.17 -41.93
N SER A 82 25.58 -33.57 -43.10
CA SER A 82 26.87 -33.10 -43.61
C SER A 82 26.86 -31.58 -43.81
N ASN A 83 28.03 -30.93 -43.72
CA ASN A 83 28.15 -29.47 -43.94
C ASN A 83 27.54 -29.04 -45.29
N ASN A 84 27.76 -29.83 -46.35
CA ASN A 84 27.20 -29.56 -47.68
C ASN A 84 25.68 -29.65 -47.68
N SER A 85 25.10 -30.61 -46.96
CA SER A 85 23.65 -30.75 -46.83
C SER A 85 23.05 -29.58 -46.06
N ILE A 86 23.69 -29.14 -44.96
CA ILE A 86 23.28 -27.97 -44.17
C ILE A 86 23.29 -26.73 -45.06
N ASP A 87 24.41 -26.49 -45.75
CA ASP A 87 24.56 -25.34 -46.64
C ASP A 87 23.53 -25.37 -47.77
N GLN A 88 23.25 -26.53 -48.37
CA GLN A 88 22.24 -26.66 -49.43
C GLN A 88 20.82 -26.36 -48.93
N ILE A 89 20.43 -26.86 -47.75
CA ILE A 89 19.10 -26.64 -47.17
C ILE A 89 18.88 -25.15 -46.89
N PHE A 90 19.82 -24.50 -46.18
CA PHE A 90 19.67 -23.09 -45.84
C PHE A 90 19.84 -22.18 -47.06
N LYS A 91 20.69 -22.56 -48.04
CA LYS A 91 20.82 -21.84 -49.30
C LYS A 91 19.53 -21.87 -50.11
N SER A 92 18.84 -23.02 -50.21
CA SER A 92 17.57 -23.08 -50.95
C SER A 92 16.49 -22.21 -50.32
N ILE A 93 16.47 -22.13 -48.98
CA ILE A 93 15.52 -21.27 -48.25
C ILE A 93 15.88 -19.80 -48.43
N GLY A 94 17.15 -19.43 -48.22
CA GLY A 94 17.62 -18.05 -48.34
C GLY A 94 17.45 -17.49 -49.75
N VAL A 95 17.98 -18.18 -50.77
CA VAL A 95 17.86 -17.76 -52.17
C VAL A 95 16.40 -17.81 -52.66
N GLY A 96 15.59 -18.72 -52.13
CA GLY A 96 14.17 -18.78 -52.45
C GLY A 96 13.39 -17.54 -51.97
N TYR A 97 13.78 -16.98 -50.82
CA TYR A 97 13.14 -15.79 -50.27
C TYR A 97 13.71 -14.49 -50.84
N PHE A 98 15.05 -14.38 -50.89
CA PHE A 98 15.78 -13.27 -51.49
C PHE A 98 15.94 -13.52 -52.99
N CYS A 99 14.85 -13.28 -53.72
CA CYS A 99 14.82 -13.42 -55.17
C CYS A 99 14.86 -12.06 -55.88
N PRO A 100 15.35 -11.99 -57.13
CA PRO A 100 15.41 -10.74 -57.90
C PRO A 100 14.05 -10.05 -58.11
N SER A 101 12.94 -10.78 -57.98
CA SER A 101 11.60 -10.21 -58.04
C SER A 101 11.16 -9.49 -56.76
N ARG A 102 11.89 -9.69 -55.65
CA ARG A 102 11.55 -9.14 -54.33
C ARG A 102 12.63 -8.24 -53.76
N PHE A 103 13.90 -8.39 -54.13
CA PHE A 103 15.01 -7.63 -53.56
C PHE A 103 15.97 -7.17 -54.65
N GLU A 104 16.77 -6.14 -54.35
CA GLU A 104 17.81 -5.63 -55.25
C GLU A 104 18.89 -6.68 -55.52
N GLU A 105 19.50 -6.61 -56.71
CA GLU A 105 20.44 -7.62 -57.19
C GLU A 105 21.67 -7.75 -56.28
N GLU A 106 22.16 -6.65 -55.71
CA GLU A 106 23.27 -6.65 -54.75
C GLU A 106 22.97 -7.48 -53.48
N VAL A 107 21.75 -7.35 -52.97
CA VAL A 107 21.27 -8.12 -51.79
C VAL A 107 21.12 -9.59 -52.14
N VAL A 108 20.61 -9.92 -53.33
CA VAL A 108 20.46 -11.32 -53.76
C VAL A 108 21.83 -12.00 -53.89
N GLN A 109 22.86 -11.28 -54.34
CA GLN A 109 24.20 -11.81 -54.55
C GLN A 109 24.96 -12.15 -53.25
N ILE A 110 24.65 -11.49 -52.12
CA ILE A 110 25.38 -11.75 -50.86
C ILE A 110 24.87 -12.99 -50.10
N ILE A 111 23.59 -13.33 -50.22
CA ILE A 111 22.95 -14.43 -49.46
C ILE A 111 23.68 -15.79 -49.60
N PRO A 112 24.16 -16.20 -50.79
CA PRO A 112 24.93 -17.44 -50.94
C PRO A 112 26.22 -17.51 -50.13
N PHE A 113 26.88 -16.37 -49.84
CA PHE A 113 28.08 -16.29 -49.00
C PHE A 113 27.75 -16.34 -47.51
N LEU A 114 26.60 -15.79 -47.16
CA LEU A 114 26.11 -15.63 -45.79
C LEU A 114 25.73 -16.99 -45.15
N VAL A 115 25.26 -17.95 -45.96
CA VAL A 115 24.93 -19.32 -45.53
C VAL A 115 26.14 -20.10 -44.96
N PRO A 116 27.22 -20.34 -45.73
CA PRO A 116 28.38 -21.06 -45.20
C PRO A 116 29.07 -20.28 -44.07
N MET A 117 29.09 -18.95 -44.14
CA MET A 117 29.61 -18.09 -43.07
C MET A 117 28.86 -18.33 -41.75
N THR A 118 27.53 -18.35 -41.78
CA THR A 118 26.69 -18.61 -40.59
C THR A 118 26.95 -20.01 -40.02
N ARG A 119 27.09 -21.04 -40.88
CA ARG A 119 27.42 -22.40 -40.44
C ARG A 119 28.79 -22.46 -39.76
N VAL A 120 29.83 -21.90 -40.39
CA VAL A 120 31.20 -21.91 -39.85
C VAL A 120 31.24 -21.20 -38.50
N PHE A 121 30.62 -20.02 -38.43
CA PHE A 121 30.50 -19.26 -37.19
C PHE A 121 29.82 -20.08 -36.08
N TRP A 122 28.67 -20.68 -36.36
CA TRP A 122 27.96 -21.54 -35.41
C TRP A 122 28.80 -22.75 -34.95
N GLN A 123 29.54 -23.38 -35.86
CA GLN A 123 30.44 -24.49 -35.52
C GLN A 123 31.57 -24.06 -34.58
N ASN A 124 32.18 -22.90 -34.83
CA ASN A 124 33.23 -22.32 -33.99
C ASN A 124 32.71 -22.01 -32.58
N VAL A 125 31.52 -21.41 -32.48
CA VAL A 125 30.87 -21.17 -31.18
C VAL A 125 30.63 -22.48 -30.45
N LYS A 126 30.07 -23.49 -31.13
CA LYS A 126 29.77 -24.79 -30.53
C LYS A 126 31.01 -25.51 -29.99
N ILE A 127 32.16 -25.37 -30.66
CA ILE A 127 33.43 -25.99 -30.22
C ILE A 127 33.99 -25.26 -28.99
N LYS A 128 33.92 -23.94 -28.96
CA LYS A 128 34.51 -23.13 -27.88
C LYS A 128 33.63 -23.09 -26.63
N MET A 129 32.33 -22.91 -26.80
CA MET A 129 31.36 -22.66 -25.74
C MET A 129 30.66 -23.97 -25.36
N LEU A 130 31.31 -24.74 -24.49
CA LEU A 130 30.81 -26.03 -24.01
C LEU A 130 29.95 -25.88 -22.74
N PRO A 131 28.97 -26.78 -22.52
CA PRO A 131 28.19 -26.79 -21.31
C PRO A 131 29.06 -27.18 -20.10
N THR A 132 29.06 -26.35 -19.08
CA THR A 132 29.75 -26.59 -17.80
C THR A 132 28.73 -26.56 -16.65
N PRO A 133 29.05 -27.04 -15.43
CA PRO A 133 28.11 -26.94 -14.30
C PRO A 133 27.65 -25.52 -13.97
N ALA A 134 28.46 -24.50 -14.31
CA ALA A 134 28.12 -23.08 -14.19
C ALA A 134 27.30 -22.57 -15.39
N ASN A 135 27.64 -23.02 -16.60
CA ASN A 135 26.98 -22.64 -17.86
C ASN A 135 26.33 -23.87 -18.52
N PHE A 136 25.39 -24.52 -17.83
CA PHE A 136 24.79 -25.78 -18.29
C PHE A 136 23.86 -25.58 -19.49
N HIS A 137 23.36 -24.37 -19.70
CA HIS A 137 22.47 -23.97 -20.78
C HIS A 137 23.20 -23.63 -22.08
N TYR A 138 24.54 -23.69 -22.12
CA TYR A 138 25.34 -23.50 -23.34
C TYR A 138 25.26 -24.75 -24.23
N VAL A 139 24.06 -25.01 -24.75
CA VAL A 139 23.76 -26.13 -25.64
C VAL A 139 23.38 -25.56 -27.00
N PHE A 140 24.20 -25.84 -28.01
CA PHE A 140 24.01 -25.35 -29.37
C PHE A 140 23.63 -26.49 -30.32
N ASN A 141 22.53 -26.31 -31.05
CA ASN A 141 21.96 -27.32 -31.95
C ASN A 141 21.52 -26.69 -33.29
N LEU A 142 21.00 -27.52 -34.20
CA LEU A 142 20.58 -27.05 -35.54
C LEU A 142 19.38 -26.08 -35.47
N ARG A 143 18.61 -26.07 -34.38
CA ARG A 143 17.50 -25.14 -34.15
C ARG A 143 17.99 -23.70 -34.05
N ASP A 144 19.21 -23.49 -33.59
CA ASP A 144 19.82 -22.16 -33.53
C ASP A 144 20.02 -21.58 -34.93
N LEU A 145 20.54 -22.39 -35.86
CA LEU A 145 20.67 -22.01 -37.28
C LEU A 145 19.30 -21.74 -37.90
N SER A 146 18.29 -22.57 -37.63
CA SER A 146 16.93 -22.32 -38.10
C SER A 146 16.35 -21.01 -37.56
N ARG A 147 16.56 -20.69 -36.28
CA ARG A 147 16.06 -19.44 -35.65
C ARG A 147 16.73 -18.18 -36.17
N ILE A 148 18.01 -18.26 -36.56
CA ILE A 148 18.73 -17.14 -37.19
C ILE A 148 18.10 -16.87 -38.57
N TRP A 149 17.96 -17.91 -39.39
CA TRP A 149 17.35 -17.77 -40.71
C TRP A 149 15.87 -17.35 -40.63
N GLU A 150 15.10 -17.89 -39.69
CA GLU A 150 13.71 -17.49 -39.45
C GLU A 150 13.58 -15.99 -39.15
N GLY A 151 14.51 -15.41 -38.38
CA GLY A 151 14.55 -13.96 -38.13
C GLY A 151 14.93 -13.16 -39.37
N ILE A 152 15.96 -13.60 -40.12
CA ILE A 152 16.40 -12.94 -41.36
C ILE A 152 15.27 -12.91 -42.41
N LEU A 153 14.52 -14.00 -42.54
CA LEU A 153 13.43 -14.15 -43.52
C LEU A 153 12.19 -13.31 -43.20
N LYS A 154 12.15 -12.64 -42.04
CA LYS A 154 11.03 -11.79 -41.64
C LYS A 154 11.03 -10.42 -42.31
N VAL A 155 12.21 -9.96 -42.72
CA VAL A 155 12.38 -8.60 -43.26
C VAL A 155 11.67 -8.45 -44.60
N LYS A 156 10.96 -7.33 -44.75
CA LYS A 156 10.26 -6.96 -45.98
C LYS A 156 11.21 -6.25 -46.95
N THR A 157 10.88 -6.27 -48.23
CA THR A 157 11.65 -5.62 -49.31
C THR A 157 12.04 -4.19 -48.98
N GLU A 158 11.10 -3.37 -48.53
CA GLU A 158 11.27 -1.92 -48.33
C GLU A 158 12.38 -1.58 -47.32
N GLU A 159 12.62 -2.45 -46.34
CA GLU A 159 13.52 -2.21 -45.21
C GLU A 159 14.95 -2.73 -45.43
N CYS A 160 15.19 -3.46 -46.53
CA CYS A 160 16.48 -4.11 -46.78
C CYS A 160 16.89 -3.98 -48.25
N ASN A 161 17.35 -2.80 -48.60
CA ASN A 161 17.78 -2.47 -49.97
C ASN A 161 19.29 -2.57 -50.12
N THR A 162 20.05 -2.35 -49.03
CA THR A 162 21.51 -2.30 -49.09
C THR A 162 22.19 -3.53 -48.49
N VAL A 163 23.37 -3.85 -49.01
CA VAL A 163 24.23 -4.92 -48.47
C VAL A 163 24.59 -4.69 -47.00
N GLU A 164 24.82 -3.44 -46.59
CA GLU A 164 25.12 -3.09 -45.20
C GLU A 164 23.97 -3.45 -44.25
N GLN A 165 22.72 -3.17 -44.65
CA GLN A 165 21.53 -3.54 -43.87
C GLN A 165 21.39 -5.06 -43.72
N VAL A 166 21.68 -5.83 -44.77
CA VAL A 166 21.67 -7.32 -44.69
C VAL A 166 22.71 -7.82 -43.69
N LEU A 167 23.91 -7.26 -43.70
CA LEU A 167 24.99 -7.63 -42.78
C LEU A 167 24.65 -7.23 -41.33
N LYS A 168 24.07 -6.05 -41.14
CA LYS A 168 23.53 -5.58 -39.85
C LYS A 168 22.45 -6.52 -39.31
N LEU A 169 21.48 -6.90 -40.15
CA LEU A 169 20.44 -7.87 -39.82
C LEU A 169 21.03 -9.22 -39.43
N TRP A 170 22.01 -9.72 -40.17
CA TRP A 170 22.69 -10.97 -39.84
C TRP A 170 23.42 -10.90 -38.49
N CYS A 171 24.15 -9.82 -38.23
CA CYS A 171 24.83 -9.60 -36.95
C CYS A 171 23.83 -9.53 -35.79
N HIS A 172 22.71 -8.83 -36.00
CA HIS A 172 21.62 -8.74 -35.04
C HIS A 172 21.08 -10.14 -34.70
N GLU A 173 20.68 -10.91 -35.71
CA GLU A 173 20.08 -12.23 -35.55
C GLU A 173 21.02 -13.25 -34.91
N CYS A 174 22.30 -13.25 -35.30
CA CYS A 174 23.31 -14.08 -34.64
C CYS A 174 23.46 -13.73 -33.15
N THR A 175 23.47 -12.43 -32.83
CA THR A 175 23.59 -11.96 -31.45
C THR A 175 22.35 -12.34 -30.64
N ARG A 176 21.14 -12.12 -31.17
CA ARG A 176 19.88 -12.42 -30.47
C ARG A 176 19.68 -13.91 -30.19
N VAL A 177 20.09 -14.78 -31.11
CA VAL A 177 19.89 -16.23 -30.94
C VAL A 177 20.97 -16.86 -30.05
N ILE A 178 22.22 -16.39 -30.14
CA ILE A 178 23.37 -17.04 -29.49
C ILE A 178 23.90 -16.24 -28.31
N ALA A 179 24.23 -14.95 -28.51
CA ALA A 179 24.98 -14.17 -27.52
C ALA A 179 24.17 -13.83 -26.25
N ASP A 180 22.85 -13.73 -26.38
CA ASP A 180 21.96 -13.43 -25.25
C ASP A 180 21.89 -14.55 -24.21
N ARG A 181 22.41 -15.75 -24.53
CA ARG A 181 22.58 -16.86 -23.57
C ARG A 181 23.77 -16.67 -22.65
N PHE A 182 24.74 -15.86 -23.04
CA PHE A 182 26.02 -15.78 -22.34
C PHE A 182 25.89 -15.06 -21.00
N THR A 183 26.50 -15.66 -19.97
CA THR A 183 26.47 -15.15 -18.60
C THR A 183 27.58 -14.11 -18.38
N MET A 184 28.77 -14.36 -18.95
CA MET A 184 29.97 -13.55 -18.76
C MET A 184 30.19 -12.58 -19.93
N GLU A 185 30.66 -11.36 -19.63
CA GLU A 185 31.01 -10.38 -20.67
C GLU A 185 32.19 -10.81 -21.54
N LYS A 186 33.15 -11.56 -20.98
CA LYS A 186 34.29 -12.12 -21.72
C LYS A 186 33.82 -13.02 -22.87
N ASP A 187 32.77 -13.80 -22.65
CA ASP A 187 32.19 -14.68 -23.67
C ASP A 187 31.56 -13.86 -24.80
N LYS A 188 30.86 -12.77 -24.45
CA LYS A 188 30.27 -11.83 -25.41
C LYS A 188 31.34 -11.12 -26.25
N MET A 189 32.43 -10.65 -25.64
CA MET A 189 33.54 -10.02 -26.36
C MET A 189 34.21 -10.99 -27.34
N TRP A 190 34.46 -12.24 -26.90
CA TRP A 190 35.02 -13.27 -27.78
C TRP A 190 34.09 -13.56 -28.96
N PHE A 191 32.78 -13.64 -28.72
CA PHE A 191 31.77 -13.88 -29.75
C PHE A 191 31.78 -12.78 -30.82
N LEU A 192 31.77 -11.51 -30.42
CA LEU A 192 31.81 -10.38 -31.35
C LEU A 192 33.12 -10.34 -32.15
N ALA A 193 34.26 -10.57 -31.48
CA ALA A 193 35.54 -10.66 -32.15
C ALA A 193 35.58 -11.82 -33.16
N ARG A 194 35.03 -12.99 -32.79
CA ARG A 194 34.97 -14.16 -33.68
C ARG A 194 34.08 -13.90 -34.89
N MET A 195 32.95 -13.22 -34.69
CA MET A 195 32.04 -12.85 -35.78
C MET A 195 32.75 -11.99 -36.83
N ARG A 196 33.54 -11.00 -36.38
CA ARG A 196 34.33 -10.15 -37.28
C ARG A 196 35.39 -10.95 -38.06
N ILE A 197 36.10 -11.88 -37.40
CA ILE A 197 37.11 -12.73 -38.05
C ILE A 197 36.48 -13.66 -39.10
N ASP A 198 35.35 -14.30 -38.76
CA ASP A 198 34.66 -15.20 -39.68
C ASP A 198 34.07 -14.42 -40.88
N ALA A 199 33.59 -13.19 -40.65
CA ALA A 199 33.13 -12.27 -41.69
C ALA A 199 34.27 -11.85 -42.64
N GLU A 200 35.43 -11.44 -42.12
CA GLU A 200 36.61 -11.06 -42.91
C GLU A 200 37.05 -12.20 -43.85
N SER A 201 36.99 -13.44 -43.38
CA SER A 201 37.40 -14.61 -44.16
C SER A 201 36.43 -15.02 -45.28
N HIS A 202 35.15 -14.67 -45.19
CA HIS A 202 34.10 -15.13 -46.13
C HIS A 202 33.53 -14.02 -47.02
N LEU A 203 33.62 -12.75 -46.59
CA LEU A 203 33.04 -11.62 -47.32
C LEU A 203 34.05 -10.93 -48.25
N GLU A 204 35.35 -11.22 -48.15
CA GLU A 204 36.41 -10.64 -49.00
C GLU A 204 36.23 -9.10 -49.17
N ASP A 205 36.05 -8.60 -50.40
CA ASP A 205 35.86 -7.17 -50.69
C ASP A 205 34.59 -6.56 -50.06
N LEU A 206 33.57 -7.38 -49.74
CA LEU A 206 32.34 -6.92 -49.09
C LEU A 206 32.52 -6.67 -47.57
N PHE A 207 33.67 -7.03 -47.01
CA PHE A 207 33.97 -6.77 -45.60
C PHE A 207 34.07 -5.27 -45.27
N GLU A 208 34.39 -4.41 -46.24
CA GLU A 208 34.36 -2.95 -46.02
C GLU A 208 32.97 -2.44 -45.62
N LYS A 209 31.90 -3.13 -46.03
CA LYS A 209 30.51 -2.82 -45.68
C LYS A 209 30.07 -3.49 -44.35
N PHE A 210 30.98 -4.14 -43.63
CA PHE A 210 30.67 -4.80 -42.36
C PHE A 210 30.44 -3.76 -41.25
N PRO A 211 29.36 -3.87 -40.46
CA PRO A 211 29.05 -2.87 -39.45
C PRO A 211 30.05 -2.88 -38.28
N ASP A 212 30.54 -1.70 -37.90
CA ASP A 212 31.38 -1.53 -36.71
C ASP A 212 30.57 -1.49 -35.41
N GLU A 213 29.30 -1.05 -35.46
CA GLU A 213 28.40 -0.98 -34.30
C GLU A 213 27.21 -1.95 -34.41
N PRO A 214 26.77 -2.56 -33.29
CA PRO A 214 25.63 -3.45 -33.29
C PRO A 214 24.32 -2.68 -33.48
N SER A 215 23.56 -3.00 -34.53
CA SER A 215 22.22 -2.46 -34.72
C SER A 215 21.12 -3.36 -34.17
N TYR A 216 19.95 -2.76 -33.95
CA TYR A 216 18.78 -3.42 -33.40
C TYR A 216 17.62 -3.31 -34.38
N TRP A 217 16.90 -4.42 -34.54
CA TRP A 217 15.75 -4.53 -35.42
C TRP A 217 14.50 -4.83 -34.61
N VAL A 218 13.41 -4.15 -34.91
CA VAL A 218 12.20 -4.08 -34.09
C VAL A 218 10.96 -3.97 -34.98
N ASP A 219 9.81 -4.43 -34.48
CA ASP A 219 8.55 -4.49 -35.23
C ASP A 219 7.44 -3.54 -34.77
N PHE A 220 7.68 -2.67 -33.78
CA PHE A 220 6.66 -1.84 -33.13
C PHE A 220 6.82 -0.33 -33.37
N LEU A 221 7.66 0.09 -34.31
CA LEU A 221 7.97 1.50 -34.52
C LEU A 221 6.88 2.27 -35.28
N ARG A 222 6.11 1.59 -36.14
CA ARG A 222 5.04 2.16 -36.96
C ARG A 222 3.78 2.40 -36.12
N ASP A 223 3.18 3.57 -36.30
CA ASP A 223 1.91 3.93 -35.66
C ASP A 223 0.71 3.30 -36.38
N ALA A 224 -0.43 3.22 -35.69
CA ALA A 224 -1.68 2.79 -36.30
C ALA A 224 -2.07 3.75 -37.44
N PRO A 225 -2.55 3.24 -38.59
CA PRO A 225 -3.07 4.09 -39.65
C PRO A 225 -4.22 4.96 -39.12
N GLU A 226 -4.26 6.25 -39.49
CA GLU A 226 -5.40 7.11 -39.18
C GLU A 226 -6.63 6.62 -39.97
N PRO A 227 -7.81 6.46 -39.32
CA PRO A 227 -9.02 6.03 -40.03
C PRO A 227 -9.45 7.13 -41.01
N MET A 228 -9.43 6.85 -42.31
CA MET A 228 -9.94 7.74 -43.34
C MET A 228 -11.45 7.51 -43.53
N GLU A 229 -12.18 8.55 -43.94
CA GLU A 229 -13.66 8.51 -44.08
C GLU A 229 -14.19 7.49 -45.12
N ASP A 230 -13.30 6.89 -45.94
CA ASP A 230 -13.60 5.93 -47.01
C ASP A 230 -13.09 4.49 -46.74
N ASP A 231 -12.65 4.16 -45.53
CA ASP A 231 -12.10 2.82 -45.24
C ASP A 231 -13.21 1.77 -45.04
N ASP A 232 -13.16 0.68 -45.84
CA ASP A 232 -14.04 -0.49 -45.73
C ASP A 232 -14.06 -1.08 -44.30
N GLU A 233 -15.17 -1.69 -43.88
CA GLU A 233 -15.38 -2.36 -42.56
C GLU A 233 -14.33 -3.45 -42.20
N ASP A 234 -13.39 -3.77 -43.09
CA ASP A 234 -12.35 -4.82 -42.98
C ASP A 234 -10.91 -4.25 -42.78
N MET A 235 -10.72 -2.92 -42.68
CA MET A 235 -9.41 -2.33 -42.36
C MET A 235 -9.04 -2.56 -40.89
N SER A 236 -8.01 -3.37 -40.64
CA SER A 236 -7.49 -3.62 -39.30
C SER A 236 -6.87 -2.35 -38.72
N LEU A 237 -7.48 -1.78 -37.68
CA LEU A 237 -6.97 -0.64 -36.90
C LEU A 237 -5.68 -0.95 -36.09
N GLU A 238 -5.09 -2.14 -36.29
CA GLU A 238 -3.87 -2.54 -35.60
C GLU A 238 -2.62 -1.94 -36.26
N PRO A 239 -1.63 -1.49 -35.48
CA PRO A 239 -0.39 -0.94 -36.04
C PRO A 239 0.34 -1.99 -36.90
N PRO A 240 0.83 -1.61 -38.09
CA PRO A 240 1.51 -2.54 -38.98
C PRO A 240 2.84 -2.98 -38.36
N LYS A 241 2.96 -4.28 -38.07
CA LYS A 241 4.18 -4.85 -37.49
C LYS A 241 5.21 -5.11 -38.57
N ILE A 242 6.04 -4.11 -38.85
CA ILE A 242 7.11 -4.16 -39.86
C ILE A 242 8.44 -4.28 -39.15
N TYR A 243 9.18 -5.34 -39.44
CA TYR A 243 10.49 -5.59 -38.85
C TYR A 243 11.56 -4.72 -39.53
N GLU A 244 11.98 -3.65 -38.85
CA GLU A 244 12.83 -2.59 -39.39
C GLU A 244 13.95 -2.19 -38.41
N GLU A 245 15.00 -1.54 -38.93
CA GLU A 245 16.16 -1.08 -38.14
C GLU A 245 15.80 0.14 -37.29
N ILE A 246 16.33 0.20 -36.06
CA ILE A 246 16.11 1.32 -35.16
C ILE A 246 16.94 2.53 -35.57
N PRO A 247 16.34 3.74 -35.63
CA PRO A 247 17.07 4.97 -35.90
C PRO A 247 17.94 5.42 -34.72
N SER A 248 17.40 5.39 -33.49
CA SER A 248 18.15 5.73 -32.28
C SER A 248 17.50 5.15 -31.01
N PHE A 249 18.31 4.92 -29.97
CA PHE A 249 17.81 4.47 -28.65
C PHE A 249 16.85 5.48 -28.01
N GLU A 250 17.03 6.78 -28.25
CA GLU A 250 16.16 7.82 -27.70
C GLU A 250 14.79 7.83 -28.38
N PHE A 251 14.73 7.60 -29.69
CA PHE A 251 13.47 7.44 -30.42
C PHE A 251 12.66 6.26 -29.86
N VAL A 252 13.32 5.09 -29.69
CA VAL A 252 12.68 3.90 -29.11
C VAL A 252 12.21 4.17 -27.69
N LYS A 253 13.02 4.84 -26.86
CA LYS A 253 12.65 5.20 -25.49
C LYS A 253 11.35 6.01 -25.44
N ASN A 254 11.23 7.03 -26.30
CA ASN A 254 10.04 7.87 -26.36
C ASN A 254 8.80 7.07 -26.81
N LYS A 255 8.94 6.23 -27.83
CA LYS A 255 7.86 5.33 -28.28
C LYS A 255 7.41 4.36 -27.18
N VAL A 256 8.36 3.72 -26.50
CA VAL A 256 8.05 2.77 -25.41
C VAL A 256 7.39 3.47 -24.22
N MET A 257 7.75 4.73 -23.91
CA MET A 257 7.06 5.52 -22.89
C MET A 257 5.59 5.79 -23.26
N ILE A 258 5.28 6.04 -24.53
CA ILE A 258 3.90 6.17 -25.02
C ILE A 258 3.13 4.85 -24.85
N PHE A 259 3.74 3.71 -25.21
CA PHE A 259 3.10 2.41 -24.99
C PHE A 259 2.89 2.11 -23.49
N MET A 260 3.78 2.56 -22.61
CA MET A 260 3.62 2.42 -21.16
C MET A 260 2.45 3.26 -20.64
N SER A 261 2.27 4.50 -21.11
CA SER A 261 1.12 5.32 -20.73
C SER A 261 -0.19 4.71 -21.23
N GLN A 262 -0.22 4.26 -22.49
CA GLN A 262 -1.39 3.56 -23.06
C GLN A 262 -1.73 2.28 -22.29
N PHE A 263 -0.73 1.50 -21.90
CA PHE A 263 -0.93 0.32 -21.06
C PHE A 263 -1.63 0.68 -19.75
N ASN A 264 -1.14 1.71 -19.05
CA ASN A 264 -1.67 2.13 -17.76
C ASN A 264 -3.10 2.69 -17.86
N GLU A 265 -3.45 3.29 -19.01
CA GLU A 265 -4.81 3.78 -19.28
C GLU A 265 -5.79 2.67 -19.64
N GLN A 266 -5.38 1.73 -20.51
CA GLN A 266 -6.24 0.66 -21.01
C GLN A 266 -6.42 -0.46 -19.99
N ILE A 267 -5.36 -0.84 -19.27
CA ILE A 267 -5.37 -2.01 -18.39
C ILE A 267 -5.62 -1.59 -16.94
N ARG A 268 -6.87 -1.76 -16.50
CA ARG A 268 -7.26 -1.49 -15.12
C ARG A 268 -6.70 -2.56 -14.17
N GLY A 269 -6.16 -2.11 -13.03
CA GLY A 269 -5.66 -2.98 -11.97
C GLY A 269 -4.16 -3.30 -12.05
N PHE A 270 -3.50 -2.99 -13.17
CA PHE A 270 -2.05 -3.09 -13.31
C PHE A 270 -1.47 -1.73 -13.67
N ASN A 271 -0.72 -1.10 -12.76
CA ASN A 271 0.04 0.11 -13.04
C ASN A 271 1.52 -0.22 -13.15
N MET A 272 2.16 0.16 -14.25
CA MET A 272 3.59 -0.03 -14.50
C MET A 272 4.29 1.33 -14.51
N ASP A 273 5.27 1.48 -13.64
CA ASP A 273 6.18 2.63 -13.61
C ASP A 273 7.61 2.12 -13.87
N LEU A 274 7.95 1.98 -15.16
CA LEU A 274 9.22 1.41 -15.59
C LEU A 274 10.19 2.50 -16.02
N VAL A 275 11.42 2.39 -15.51
CA VAL A 275 12.52 3.27 -15.91
C VAL A 275 13.29 2.63 -17.05
N PHE A 276 13.24 3.26 -18.23
CA PHE A 276 13.94 2.78 -19.43
C PHE A 276 15.37 3.32 -19.51
N PHE A 277 16.33 2.47 -19.17
CA PHE A 277 17.76 2.62 -19.47
C PHE A 277 18.17 1.71 -20.63
N SER A 278 19.39 1.87 -21.15
CA SER A 278 19.89 1.17 -22.35
C SER A 278 19.66 -0.34 -22.32
N ASP A 279 20.03 -1.02 -21.24
CA ASP A 279 19.85 -2.48 -21.13
C ASP A 279 18.39 -2.90 -20.96
N ALA A 280 17.55 -2.10 -20.28
CA ALA A 280 16.12 -2.37 -20.21
C ALA A 280 15.46 -2.31 -21.60
N LEU A 281 15.86 -1.36 -22.43
CA LEU A 281 15.41 -1.28 -23.82
C LEU A 281 15.91 -2.47 -24.64
N LYS A 282 17.18 -2.90 -24.47
CA LYS A 282 17.71 -4.10 -25.14
C LYS A 282 16.89 -5.34 -24.80
N HIS A 283 16.63 -5.59 -23.52
CA HIS A 283 15.81 -6.72 -23.08
C HIS A 283 14.37 -6.63 -23.60
N LEU A 284 13.77 -5.44 -23.63
CA LEU A 284 12.44 -5.26 -24.20
C LEU A 284 12.41 -5.59 -25.70
N MET A 285 13.41 -5.15 -26.47
CA MET A 285 13.52 -5.46 -27.90
C MET A 285 13.73 -6.96 -28.14
N ILE A 286 14.52 -7.63 -27.30
CA ILE A 286 14.71 -9.09 -27.36
C ILE A 286 13.38 -9.80 -27.13
N ILE A 287 12.64 -9.43 -26.08
CA ILE A 287 11.35 -10.05 -25.77
C ILE A 287 10.35 -9.80 -26.89
N SER A 288 10.22 -8.56 -27.39
CA SER A 288 9.36 -8.24 -28.53
C SER A 288 9.71 -9.06 -29.77
N ARG A 289 11.01 -9.19 -30.12
CA ARG A 289 11.46 -10.04 -31.24
C ARG A 289 11.08 -11.51 -31.03
N ILE A 290 11.19 -12.04 -29.81
CA ILE A 290 10.78 -13.42 -29.50
C ILE A 290 9.28 -13.60 -29.67
N LEU A 291 8.46 -12.72 -29.07
CA LEU A 291 7.00 -12.81 -29.14
C LEU A 291 6.47 -12.64 -30.57
N SER A 292 7.13 -11.81 -31.37
CA SER A 292 6.72 -11.55 -32.75
C SER A 292 7.00 -12.71 -33.71
N ASN A 293 7.79 -13.71 -33.31
CA ASN A 293 8.04 -14.90 -34.13
C ASN A 293 7.05 -16.01 -33.76
N PRO A 294 6.45 -16.70 -34.75
CA PRO A 294 5.54 -17.81 -34.47
C PRO A 294 6.30 -18.90 -33.70
N ARG A 295 5.68 -19.48 -32.67
CA ARG A 295 6.34 -20.47 -31.77
C ARG A 295 7.52 -19.90 -30.99
N GLY A 296 7.66 -18.57 -30.91
CA GLY A 296 8.67 -17.90 -30.13
C GLY A 296 8.35 -17.93 -28.65
N ASN A 297 9.08 -18.77 -27.90
CA ASN A 297 8.99 -18.85 -26.44
C ASN A 297 10.25 -18.24 -25.82
N ALA A 298 10.10 -17.54 -24.70
CA ALA A 298 11.18 -16.86 -24.00
C ALA A 298 11.51 -17.56 -22.68
N LEU A 299 12.81 -17.73 -22.40
CA LEU A 299 13.32 -18.09 -21.07
C LEU A 299 14.16 -16.93 -20.56
N LEU A 300 13.55 -16.10 -19.73
CA LEU A 300 14.16 -14.92 -19.13
C LEU A 300 14.79 -15.31 -17.80
N VAL A 301 16.12 -15.29 -17.74
CA VAL A 301 16.86 -15.68 -16.54
C VAL A 301 17.50 -14.46 -15.90
N GLY A 302 17.20 -14.21 -14.63
CA GLY A 302 17.86 -13.13 -13.89
C GLY A 302 17.44 -13.05 -12.44
N VAL A 303 18.15 -12.25 -11.65
CA VAL A 303 17.80 -12.03 -10.23
C VAL A 303 16.43 -11.35 -10.06
N GLY A 304 15.83 -11.51 -8.88
CA GLY A 304 14.54 -10.87 -8.57
C GLY A 304 14.61 -9.35 -8.73
N GLY A 305 13.56 -8.73 -9.27
CA GLY A 305 13.51 -7.28 -9.48
C GLY A 305 14.21 -6.76 -10.74
N SER A 306 14.80 -7.62 -11.57
CA SER A 306 15.46 -7.20 -12.82
C SER A 306 14.52 -6.72 -13.94
N GLY A 307 13.20 -6.72 -13.73
CA GLY A 307 12.21 -6.24 -14.70
C GLY A 307 11.59 -7.29 -15.63
N LYS A 308 12.00 -8.57 -15.56
CA LYS A 308 11.53 -9.66 -16.46
C LYS A 308 10.01 -9.68 -16.70
N GLN A 309 9.21 -9.73 -15.63
CA GLN A 309 7.75 -9.80 -15.72
C GLN A 309 7.16 -8.53 -16.34
N SER A 310 7.58 -7.36 -15.87
CA SER A 310 7.04 -6.08 -16.32
C SER A 310 7.38 -5.79 -17.77
N LEU A 311 8.61 -6.07 -18.20
CA LEU A 311 9.02 -5.94 -19.60
C LEU A 311 8.27 -6.92 -20.50
N THR A 312 7.99 -8.13 -20.02
CA THR A 312 7.20 -9.11 -20.78
C THR A 312 5.76 -8.66 -20.96
N ARG A 313 5.12 -8.13 -19.92
CA ARG A 313 3.75 -7.58 -20.02
C ARG A 313 3.67 -6.42 -21.00
N LEU A 314 4.63 -5.50 -20.92
CA LEU A 314 4.70 -4.37 -21.84
C LEU A 314 4.96 -4.84 -23.28
N SER A 315 5.90 -5.76 -23.49
CA SER A 315 6.18 -6.32 -24.82
C SER A 315 4.98 -7.08 -25.40
N SER A 316 4.22 -7.80 -24.56
CA SER A 316 2.99 -8.48 -24.97
C SER A 316 1.93 -7.48 -25.42
N PHE A 317 1.77 -6.39 -24.66
CA PHE A 317 0.85 -5.30 -25.01
C PHE A 317 1.24 -4.60 -26.31
N MET A 318 2.53 -4.32 -26.51
CA MET A 318 3.05 -3.74 -27.75
C MET A 318 2.83 -4.67 -28.96
N ALA A 319 2.91 -5.97 -28.74
CA ALA A 319 2.55 -6.97 -29.75
C ALA A 319 1.02 -7.14 -29.91
N GLY A 320 0.17 -6.41 -29.19
CA GLY A 320 -1.29 -6.59 -29.23
C GLY A 320 -1.77 -7.94 -28.67
N TYR A 321 -0.95 -8.61 -27.87
CA TYR A 321 -1.25 -9.91 -27.29
C TYR A 321 -1.81 -9.79 -25.89
N LYS A 322 -2.79 -10.64 -25.58
CA LYS A 322 -3.30 -10.78 -24.21
C LYS A 322 -2.22 -11.49 -23.38
N PHE A 323 -1.94 -11.02 -22.17
CA PHE A 323 -1.05 -11.74 -21.25
C PHE A 323 -1.87 -12.48 -20.18
N PHE A 324 -1.42 -13.68 -19.83
CA PHE A 324 -1.99 -14.48 -18.76
C PHE A 324 -0.91 -14.83 -17.74
N GLN A 325 -1.23 -14.68 -16.46
CA GLN A 325 -0.35 -15.08 -15.35
C GLN A 325 -1.20 -15.75 -14.27
N ILE A 326 -0.70 -16.87 -13.75
CA ILE A 326 -1.39 -17.64 -12.73
C ILE A 326 -1.43 -16.87 -11.41
N THR A 327 -2.58 -16.88 -10.76
CA THR A 327 -2.75 -16.37 -9.39
C THR A 327 -2.79 -17.54 -8.41
N LEU A 328 -1.66 -17.80 -7.74
CA LEU A 328 -1.59 -18.90 -6.78
C LEU A 328 -2.46 -18.63 -5.54
N THR A 329 -3.53 -19.39 -5.39
CA THR A 329 -4.26 -19.54 -4.12
C THR A 329 -3.69 -20.72 -3.32
N ARG A 330 -3.99 -20.84 -2.02
CA ARG A 330 -3.55 -22.01 -1.23
C ARG A 330 -4.03 -23.34 -1.82
N ALA A 331 -5.22 -23.35 -2.40
CA ALA A 331 -5.86 -24.53 -2.99
C ALA A 331 -5.46 -24.80 -4.46
N TYR A 332 -4.67 -23.92 -5.10
CA TYR A 332 -4.27 -24.11 -6.51
C TYR A 332 -3.50 -25.42 -6.70
N ASN A 333 -4.01 -26.30 -7.56
CA ASN A 333 -3.51 -27.64 -7.86
C ASN A 333 -3.34 -27.85 -9.38
N THR A 334 -2.99 -29.07 -9.80
CA THR A 334 -2.85 -29.46 -11.22
C THR A 334 -4.14 -29.29 -12.03
N GLY A 335 -5.31 -29.55 -11.43
CA GLY A 335 -6.61 -29.36 -12.08
C GLY A 335 -6.90 -27.90 -12.42
N ASN A 336 -6.51 -26.96 -11.55
CA ASN A 336 -6.62 -25.53 -11.86
C ASN A 336 -5.70 -25.14 -13.02
N LEU A 337 -4.47 -25.66 -13.04
CA LEU A 337 -3.55 -25.42 -14.16
C LEU A 337 -4.10 -25.95 -15.48
N THR A 338 -4.70 -27.14 -15.49
CA THR A 338 -5.29 -27.67 -16.73
C THR A 338 -6.44 -26.80 -17.25
N GLU A 339 -7.27 -26.25 -16.37
CA GLU A 339 -8.34 -25.31 -16.77
C GLU A 339 -7.77 -23.98 -17.29
N ASP A 340 -6.74 -23.44 -16.65
CA ASP A 340 -6.02 -22.26 -17.14
C ASP A 340 -5.39 -22.52 -18.53
N LEU A 341 -4.79 -23.70 -18.75
CA LEU A 341 -4.23 -24.11 -20.03
C LEU A 341 -5.34 -24.25 -21.10
N LYS A 342 -6.49 -24.88 -20.79
CA LYS A 342 -7.64 -24.96 -21.71
C LYS A 342 -8.08 -23.58 -22.18
N PHE A 343 -8.21 -22.63 -21.25
CA PHE A 343 -8.55 -21.25 -21.56
C PHE A 343 -7.56 -20.62 -22.55
N MET A 344 -6.26 -20.78 -22.30
CA MET A 344 -5.22 -20.26 -23.20
C MET A 344 -5.24 -20.92 -24.58
N TYR A 345 -5.47 -22.22 -24.66
CA TYR A 345 -5.60 -22.95 -25.94
C TYR A 345 -6.85 -22.55 -26.72
N ARG A 346 -7.98 -22.27 -26.05
CA ARG A 346 -9.18 -21.74 -26.71
C ARG A 346 -8.89 -20.37 -27.32
N ILE A 347 -8.28 -19.44 -26.58
CA ILE A 347 -7.99 -18.10 -27.13
C ILE A 347 -6.96 -18.16 -28.26
N SER A 348 -5.85 -18.86 -28.06
CA SER A 348 -4.77 -18.93 -29.05
C SER A 348 -5.11 -19.78 -30.28
N GLY A 349 -5.86 -20.87 -30.13
CA GLY A 349 -6.20 -21.81 -31.21
C GLY A 349 -7.55 -21.53 -31.89
N LEU A 350 -8.60 -21.26 -31.11
CA LEU A 350 -9.97 -21.09 -31.61
C LEU A 350 -10.18 -19.68 -32.17
N GLU A 351 -10.03 -18.66 -31.31
CA GLU A 351 -10.12 -17.25 -31.72
C GLU A 351 -8.93 -16.89 -32.62
N GLY A 352 -7.75 -17.46 -32.31
CA GLY A 352 -6.50 -17.17 -33.01
C GLY A 352 -5.88 -15.84 -32.63
N THR A 353 -6.19 -15.32 -31.44
CA THR A 353 -5.55 -14.12 -30.93
C THR A 353 -4.26 -14.49 -30.20
N GLY A 354 -3.23 -13.66 -30.33
CA GLY A 354 -1.95 -13.92 -29.69
C GLY A 354 -2.06 -13.82 -28.17
N MET A 355 -1.46 -14.78 -27.47
CA MET A 355 -1.50 -14.87 -26.02
C MET A 355 -0.11 -15.16 -25.47
N THR A 356 0.32 -14.37 -24.48
CA THR A 356 1.58 -14.57 -23.78
C THR A 356 1.34 -15.11 -22.37
N PHE A 357 1.80 -16.33 -22.12
CA PHE A 357 1.75 -16.95 -20.81
C PHE A 357 3.02 -16.64 -20.01
N ILE A 358 2.88 -15.82 -18.98
CA ILE A 358 3.97 -15.45 -18.07
C ILE A 358 3.99 -16.45 -16.91
N PHE A 359 5.05 -17.23 -16.81
CA PHE A 359 5.20 -18.25 -15.78
C PHE A 359 6.47 -18.06 -14.97
N THR A 360 6.35 -18.07 -13.65
CA THR A 360 7.44 -17.65 -12.75
C THR A 360 7.88 -18.78 -11.82
N ASP A 361 9.12 -18.74 -11.33
CA ASP A 361 9.63 -19.78 -10.42
C ASP A 361 8.78 -19.96 -9.14
N ASN A 362 8.16 -18.87 -8.69
CA ASN A 362 7.31 -18.85 -7.50
C ASN A 362 5.94 -19.51 -7.76
N GLU A 363 5.52 -19.63 -9.02
CA GLU A 363 4.26 -20.26 -9.41
C GLU A 363 4.36 -21.80 -9.44
N ILE A 364 5.58 -22.35 -9.43
CA ILE A 364 5.83 -23.79 -9.46
C ILE A 364 5.68 -24.38 -8.06
N LYS A 365 4.45 -24.82 -7.73
CA LYS A 365 4.15 -25.57 -6.50
C LYS A 365 4.60 -27.03 -6.58
N GLU A 366 4.31 -27.68 -7.68
CA GLU A 366 4.60 -29.10 -7.94
C GLU A 366 5.47 -29.24 -9.19
N GLU A 367 6.34 -30.25 -9.24
CA GLU A 367 7.20 -30.48 -10.41
C GLU A 367 6.38 -30.92 -11.65
N SER A 368 5.20 -31.51 -11.44
CA SER A 368 4.25 -31.90 -12.49
C SER A 368 3.84 -30.73 -13.38
N PHE A 369 3.86 -29.49 -12.88
CA PHE A 369 3.53 -28.31 -13.69
C PHE A 369 4.51 -28.15 -14.86
N LEU A 370 5.79 -28.46 -14.64
CA LEU A 370 6.81 -28.34 -15.68
C LEU A 370 6.71 -29.45 -16.74
N GLU A 371 6.07 -30.58 -16.44
CA GLU A 371 5.78 -31.61 -17.44
C GLU A 371 4.82 -31.08 -18.51
N PHE A 372 3.74 -30.40 -18.09
CA PHE A 372 2.82 -29.74 -19.01
C PHE A 372 3.52 -28.69 -19.86
N ILE A 373 4.33 -27.82 -19.25
CA ILE A 373 5.09 -26.80 -19.97
C ILE A 373 6.08 -27.43 -20.96
N ASN A 374 6.79 -28.50 -20.56
CA ASN A 374 7.72 -29.20 -21.43
C ASN A 374 7.01 -29.78 -22.67
N ASN A 375 5.81 -30.31 -22.50
CA ASN A 375 5.00 -30.81 -23.61
C ASN A 375 4.55 -29.67 -24.55
N ILE A 376 4.09 -28.54 -24.01
CA ILE A 376 3.75 -27.36 -24.83
C ILE A 376 4.97 -26.86 -25.63
N LEU A 377 6.15 -26.82 -25.00
CA LEU A 377 7.37 -26.36 -25.66
C LEU A 377 7.92 -27.34 -26.71
N SER A 378 7.61 -28.64 -26.58
CA SER A 378 8.14 -29.69 -27.45
C SER A 378 7.15 -30.03 -28.58
N SER A 379 6.03 -30.67 -28.24
CA SER A 379 4.98 -31.06 -29.19
C SER A 379 3.97 -29.93 -29.43
N GLY A 380 3.74 -29.06 -28.44
CA GLY A 380 2.63 -28.09 -28.45
C GLY A 380 1.29 -28.73 -28.12
N GLU A 381 1.28 -29.98 -27.68
CA GLU A 381 0.10 -30.75 -27.35
C GLU A 381 0.20 -31.30 -25.94
N ILE A 382 -0.91 -31.23 -25.20
CA ILE A 382 -1.05 -31.85 -23.89
C ILE A 382 -2.07 -32.99 -24.01
N ALA A 383 -1.66 -34.19 -23.66
CA ALA A 383 -2.53 -35.37 -23.69
C ALA A 383 -3.73 -35.19 -22.75
N ASN A 384 -4.92 -35.53 -23.25
CA ASN A 384 -6.19 -35.45 -22.50
C ASN A 384 -6.49 -34.06 -21.91
N LEU A 385 -6.03 -32.97 -22.55
CA LEU A 385 -6.34 -31.62 -22.11
C LEU A 385 -7.84 -31.31 -22.21
N PHE A 386 -8.45 -31.68 -23.34
CA PHE A 386 -9.87 -31.47 -23.61
C PHE A 386 -10.64 -32.80 -23.58
N ALA A 387 -11.86 -32.75 -23.06
CA ALA A 387 -12.79 -33.87 -23.19
C ALA A 387 -13.27 -34.01 -24.65
N LYS A 388 -13.76 -35.19 -25.04
CA LYS A 388 -14.25 -35.42 -26.42
C LYS A 388 -15.36 -34.44 -26.80
N ASP A 389 -16.27 -34.15 -25.88
CA ASP A 389 -17.37 -33.21 -26.10
C ASP A 389 -16.87 -31.77 -26.33
N GLU A 390 -15.83 -31.34 -25.58
CA GLU A 390 -15.19 -30.03 -25.76
C GLU A 390 -14.43 -29.95 -27.10
N MET A 391 -13.82 -31.06 -27.54
CA MET A 391 -13.13 -31.10 -28.84
C MET A 391 -14.12 -31.02 -30.01
N ASP A 392 -15.27 -31.69 -29.92
CA ASP A 392 -16.30 -31.60 -30.95
C ASP A 392 -16.89 -30.18 -31.05
N GLU A 393 -17.04 -29.48 -29.93
CA GLU A 393 -17.39 -28.04 -29.91
C GLU A 393 -16.34 -27.21 -30.66
N ILE A 394 -15.06 -27.36 -30.32
CA ILE A 394 -13.93 -26.66 -30.96
C ILE A 394 -13.90 -26.95 -32.47
N TYR A 395 -14.11 -28.20 -32.88
CA TYR A 395 -14.12 -28.57 -34.30
C TYR A 395 -15.24 -27.88 -35.07
N ASN A 396 -16.46 -27.81 -34.51
CA ASN A 396 -17.59 -27.18 -35.17
C ASN A 396 -17.35 -25.70 -35.46
N GLU A 397 -16.70 -25.00 -34.53
CA GLU A 397 -16.34 -23.59 -34.69
C GLU A 397 -15.12 -23.36 -35.59
N LEU A 398 -14.18 -24.30 -35.66
CA LEU A 398 -12.99 -24.20 -36.52
C LEU A 398 -13.28 -24.46 -38.00
N ILE A 399 -14.31 -25.25 -38.35
CA ILE A 399 -14.65 -25.56 -39.74
C ILE A 399 -14.78 -24.31 -40.63
N PRO A 400 -15.59 -23.27 -40.28
CA PRO A 400 -15.71 -22.08 -41.12
C PRO A 400 -14.37 -21.34 -41.26
N ILE A 401 -13.57 -21.27 -40.19
CA ILE A 401 -12.27 -20.59 -40.19
C ILE A 401 -11.26 -21.32 -41.08
N MET A 402 -11.19 -22.65 -40.97
CA MET A 402 -10.29 -23.46 -41.77
C MET A 402 -10.67 -23.42 -43.24
N LYS A 403 -11.97 -23.42 -43.58
CA LYS A 403 -12.43 -23.24 -44.97
C LYS A 403 -12.04 -21.88 -45.55
N LYS A 404 -12.00 -20.82 -44.73
CA LYS A 404 -11.55 -19.47 -45.14
C LYS A 404 -10.03 -19.43 -45.36
N GLN A 405 -9.23 -19.98 -44.45
CA GLN A 405 -7.75 -19.89 -44.51
C GLN A 405 -7.11 -20.96 -45.40
N GLN A 406 -7.62 -22.19 -45.37
CA GLN A 406 -7.08 -23.35 -46.10
C GLN A 406 -8.19 -24.05 -46.91
N PRO A 407 -8.71 -23.42 -47.97
CA PRO A 407 -9.84 -23.94 -48.74
C PRO A 407 -9.56 -25.29 -49.42
N ARG A 408 -8.28 -25.64 -49.62
CA ARG A 408 -7.86 -26.89 -50.28
C ARG A 408 -7.76 -28.10 -49.36
N ARG A 409 -7.86 -27.93 -48.03
CA ARG A 409 -7.68 -29.00 -47.05
C ARG A 409 -9.06 -29.45 -46.53
N PRO A 410 -9.45 -30.73 -46.67
CA PRO A 410 -10.77 -31.16 -46.22
C PRO A 410 -10.86 -31.16 -44.68
N PRO A 411 -12.01 -30.73 -44.10
CA PRO A 411 -12.25 -30.70 -42.66
C PRO A 411 -12.50 -32.11 -42.09
N THR A 412 -11.47 -32.96 -42.10
CA THR A 412 -11.46 -34.20 -41.31
C THR A 412 -11.04 -33.88 -39.88
N GLN A 413 -11.45 -34.69 -38.90
CA GLN A 413 -11.09 -34.48 -37.49
C GLN A 413 -9.58 -34.36 -37.27
N GLU A 414 -8.78 -35.21 -37.93
CA GLU A 414 -7.31 -35.14 -37.87
C GLU A 414 -6.76 -33.81 -38.43
N ASN A 415 -7.32 -33.31 -39.54
CA ASN A 415 -6.87 -32.04 -40.13
C ASN A 415 -7.30 -30.84 -39.29
N LEU A 416 -8.50 -30.88 -38.71
CA LEU A 416 -9.00 -29.84 -37.81
C LEU A 416 -8.15 -29.78 -36.53
N TYR A 417 -7.75 -30.94 -35.99
CA TYR A 417 -6.86 -31.02 -34.85
C TYR A 417 -5.45 -30.47 -35.16
N ASP A 418 -4.86 -30.90 -36.27
CA ASP A 418 -3.56 -30.38 -36.72
C ASP A 418 -3.60 -28.86 -36.95
N PHE A 419 -4.70 -28.36 -37.54
CA PHE A 419 -4.93 -26.93 -37.73
C PHE A 419 -5.05 -26.19 -36.40
N PHE A 420 -5.83 -26.72 -35.44
CA PHE A 420 -5.98 -26.15 -34.10
C PHE A 420 -4.64 -26.07 -33.36
N ILE A 421 -3.89 -27.17 -33.29
CA ILE A 421 -2.59 -27.21 -32.60
C ILE A 421 -1.57 -26.33 -33.31
N THR A 422 -1.53 -26.31 -34.64
CA THR A 422 -0.63 -25.43 -35.39
C THR A 422 -0.90 -23.96 -35.07
N ARG A 423 -2.18 -23.56 -35.00
CA ARG A 423 -2.59 -22.19 -34.67
C ARG A 423 -2.36 -21.84 -33.20
N ALA A 424 -2.64 -22.76 -32.28
CA ALA A 424 -2.32 -22.60 -30.88
C ALA A 424 -0.81 -22.40 -30.68
N ARG A 425 0.03 -23.20 -31.35
CA ARG A 425 1.50 -23.08 -31.28
C ARG A 425 2.04 -21.80 -31.90
N SER A 426 1.40 -21.25 -32.93
CA SER A 426 1.85 -20.00 -33.54
C SER A 426 1.55 -18.79 -32.66
N ASN A 427 0.46 -18.84 -31.89
CA ASN A 427 -0.10 -17.70 -31.17
C ASN A 427 0.11 -17.75 -29.64
N LEU A 428 0.35 -18.94 -29.07
CA LEU A 428 0.64 -19.12 -27.65
C LEU A 428 2.15 -19.02 -27.42
N HIS A 429 2.56 -17.94 -26.78
CA HIS A 429 3.95 -17.66 -26.43
C HIS A 429 4.15 -17.86 -24.93
N ILE A 430 5.09 -18.72 -24.55
CA ILE A 430 5.43 -18.96 -23.15
C ILE A 430 6.65 -18.10 -22.79
N ALA A 431 6.53 -17.29 -21.74
CA ALA A 431 7.59 -16.49 -21.16
C ALA A 431 7.92 -16.98 -19.74
N LEU A 432 8.98 -17.77 -19.62
CA LEU A 432 9.48 -18.33 -18.37
C LEU A 432 10.40 -17.32 -17.67
N CYS A 433 9.98 -16.80 -16.52
CA CYS A 433 10.74 -15.82 -15.74
C CYS A 433 11.41 -16.48 -14.53
N PHE A 434 12.60 -17.05 -14.74
CA PHE A 434 13.32 -17.83 -13.73
C PHE A 434 14.50 -17.06 -13.11
N SER A 435 14.86 -17.49 -11.91
CA SER A 435 16.02 -16.99 -11.16
C SER A 435 17.18 -17.97 -11.30
N PRO A 436 18.39 -17.50 -11.65
CA PRO A 436 19.58 -18.35 -11.66
C PRO A 436 20.08 -18.68 -10.25
N VAL A 437 19.48 -18.08 -9.21
CA VAL A 437 19.88 -18.28 -7.82
C VAL A 437 19.34 -19.60 -7.30
N GLY A 438 20.26 -20.48 -6.88
CA GLY A 438 19.95 -21.78 -6.30
C GLY A 438 20.06 -22.93 -7.31
N GLU A 439 20.06 -24.16 -6.80
CA GLU A 439 20.30 -25.34 -7.64
C GLU A 439 19.06 -25.85 -8.39
N LYS A 440 17.86 -25.43 -7.95
CA LYS A 440 16.58 -25.90 -8.50
C LYS A 440 16.44 -25.61 -10.00
N PHE A 441 16.86 -24.43 -10.45
CA PHE A 441 16.80 -24.06 -11.87
C PHE A 441 17.61 -25.04 -12.73
N ARG A 442 18.88 -25.30 -12.36
CA ARG A 442 19.73 -26.28 -13.04
C ARG A 442 19.12 -27.68 -13.06
N LEU A 443 18.62 -28.16 -11.92
CA LEU A 443 18.02 -29.49 -11.83
C LEU A 443 16.75 -29.60 -12.70
N ARG A 444 15.90 -28.56 -12.70
CA ARG A 444 14.70 -28.51 -13.55
C ARG A 444 15.06 -28.48 -15.04
N SER A 445 16.05 -27.71 -15.45
CA SER A 445 16.51 -27.68 -16.85
C SER A 445 17.10 -29.01 -17.33
N LEU A 446 17.68 -29.81 -16.43
CA LEU A 446 18.16 -31.17 -16.75
C LEU A 446 17.01 -32.18 -16.84
N LYS A 447 16.02 -32.10 -15.94
CA LYS A 447 14.82 -32.94 -15.96
C LYS A 447 13.93 -32.65 -17.18
N PHE A 448 13.79 -31.38 -17.54
CA PHE A 448 12.89 -30.89 -18.59
C PHE A 448 13.68 -30.18 -19.70
N PRO A 449 14.24 -30.92 -20.67
CA PRO A 449 15.08 -30.36 -21.72
C PRO A 449 14.32 -29.42 -22.69
N GLY A 450 12.99 -29.51 -22.75
CA GLY A 450 12.14 -28.59 -23.50
C GLY A 450 12.26 -27.14 -23.04
N LEU A 451 12.59 -26.89 -21.76
CA LEU A 451 12.77 -25.54 -21.22
C LEU A 451 13.93 -24.78 -21.88
N ILE A 452 15.04 -25.47 -22.14
CA ILE A 452 16.23 -24.88 -22.79
C ILE A 452 16.10 -24.93 -24.30
N SER A 453 15.59 -26.03 -24.83
CA SER A 453 15.59 -26.25 -26.27
C SER A 453 14.42 -25.53 -26.96
N GLY A 454 13.24 -25.49 -26.33
CA GLY A 454 12.02 -24.89 -26.86
C GLY A 454 11.97 -23.37 -26.74
N CYS A 455 12.75 -22.79 -25.84
CA CYS A 455 12.82 -21.34 -25.63
C CYS A 455 14.08 -20.70 -26.22
N ILE A 456 14.01 -19.40 -26.44
CA ILE A 456 15.16 -18.52 -26.62
C ILE A 456 15.50 -17.92 -25.25
N ILE A 457 16.77 -18.01 -24.86
CA ILE A 457 17.22 -17.58 -23.54
C ILE A 457 17.70 -16.14 -23.62
N ASP A 458 17.19 -15.30 -22.73
CA ASP A 458 17.69 -13.95 -22.49
C ASP A 458 18.19 -13.85 -21.04
N TRP A 459 19.48 -13.58 -20.89
CA TRP A 459 20.14 -13.47 -19.60
C TRP A 459 20.21 -12.03 -19.11
N PHE A 460 19.40 -11.71 -18.09
CA PHE A 460 19.40 -10.43 -17.41
C PHE A 460 20.62 -10.34 -16.50
N GLN A 461 21.61 -9.56 -16.94
CA GLN A 461 22.81 -9.27 -16.18
C GLN A 461 22.51 -8.32 -14.99
N LYS A 462 23.49 -8.18 -14.11
CA LYS A 462 23.45 -7.17 -13.04
C LYS A 462 23.27 -5.79 -13.68
N TRP A 463 22.46 -4.94 -13.06
CA TRP A 463 22.34 -3.54 -13.49
C TRP A 463 23.70 -2.84 -13.44
N PRO A 464 24.13 -2.18 -14.53
CA PRO A 464 25.32 -1.34 -14.50
C PRO A 464 25.08 -0.12 -13.61
N THR A 465 26.16 0.57 -13.24
CA THR A 465 26.12 1.81 -12.46
C THR A 465 25.17 2.84 -13.07
N ASP A 466 25.20 2.98 -14.39
CA ASP A 466 24.39 3.96 -15.12
C ASP A 466 22.88 3.68 -14.98
N ALA A 467 22.50 2.40 -14.95
CA ALA A 467 21.12 1.99 -14.73
C ALA A 467 20.66 2.32 -13.30
N CYS A 468 21.49 2.01 -12.31
CA CYS A 468 21.20 2.34 -10.90
C CYS A 468 21.07 3.85 -10.68
N VAL A 469 21.91 4.67 -11.33
CA VAL A 469 21.81 6.13 -11.30
C VAL A 469 20.54 6.61 -11.98
N ALA A 470 20.20 6.10 -13.17
CA ALA A 470 18.97 6.49 -13.89
C ALA A 470 17.70 6.18 -13.07
N VAL A 471 17.65 5.00 -12.44
CA VAL A 471 16.55 4.62 -11.54
C VAL A 471 16.51 5.53 -10.32
N SER A 472 17.66 5.81 -9.70
CA SER A 472 17.73 6.70 -8.54
C SER A 472 17.28 8.14 -8.89
N ARG A 473 17.64 8.64 -10.08
CA ARG A 473 17.17 9.95 -10.60
C ARG A 473 15.67 9.98 -10.79
N HIS A 474 15.07 8.92 -11.33
CA HIS A 474 13.63 8.83 -11.51
C HIS A 474 12.89 8.88 -10.16
N TYR A 475 13.26 8.02 -9.20
CA TYR A 475 12.56 7.90 -7.92
C TYR A 475 12.75 9.11 -6.98
N LEU A 476 13.95 9.72 -7.00
CA LEU A 476 14.27 10.92 -6.21
C LEU A 476 13.99 12.23 -6.94
N GLY A 477 13.63 12.18 -8.23
CA GLY A 477 13.30 13.34 -9.06
C GLY A 477 12.19 14.18 -8.43
N ASP A 478 11.07 13.53 -8.11
CA ASP A 478 9.91 14.17 -7.47
C ASP A 478 10.13 14.61 -6.01
N LEU A 479 11.24 14.21 -5.40
CA LEU A 479 11.51 14.57 -4.01
C LEU A 479 12.13 15.97 -3.95
N GLU A 480 11.40 16.92 -3.37
CA GLU A 480 11.92 18.23 -3.02
C GLU A 480 12.88 18.12 -1.83
N LEU A 481 14.16 17.98 -2.13
CA LEU A 481 15.23 18.03 -1.13
C LEU A 481 15.58 19.48 -0.84
N VAL A 482 15.67 19.84 0.45
CA VAL A 482 16.13 21.16 0.90
C VAL A 482 17.65 21.26 0.72
N CYS A 483 18.10 21.37 -0.53
CA CYS A 483 19.51 21.50 -0.89
C CYS A 483 19.69 22.20 -2.24
N SER A 484 20.93 22.58 -2.57
CA SER A 484 21.25 23.04 -3.92
C SER A 484 21.06 21.92 -4.95
N PRO A 485 20.73 22.22 -6.22
CA PRO A 485 20.53 21.20 -7.25
C PRO A 485 21.78 20.30 -7.44
N LYS A 486 22.98 20.88 -7.35
CA LYS A 486 24.24 20.13 -7.42
C LYS A 486 24.38 19.07 -6.31
N VAL A 487 23.93 19.39 -5.10
CA VAL A 487 23.96 18.44 -3.97
C VAL A 487 22.91 17.34 -4.17
N LYS A 488 21.74 17.68 -4.75
CA LYS A 488 20.73 16.67 -5.10
C LYS A 488 21.29 15.65 -6.09
N ASP A 489 21.98 16.09 -7.15
CA ASP A 489 22.61 15.19 -8.11
C ASP A 489 23.66 14.27 -7.45
N GLN A 490 24.50 14.83 -6.58
CA GLN A 490 25.48 14.04 -5.83
C GLN A 490 24.83 13.00 -4.90
N VAL A 491 23.72 13.35 -4.24
CA VAL A 491 22.96 12.40 -3.40
C VAL A 491 22.46 11.24 -4.25
N VAL A 492 21.96 11.52 -5.46
CA VAL A 492 21.47 10.49 -6.38
C VAL A 492 22.61 9.55 -6.82
N ASP A 493 23.77 10.10 -7.17
CA ASP A 493 24.93 9.30 -7.57
C ASP A 493 25.44 8.42 -6.40
N ILE A 494 25.40 8.93 -5.16
CA ILE A 494 25.77 8.17 -3.95
C ILE A 494 24.85 6.96 -3.72
N MET A 495 23.55 7.06 -4.03
CA MET A 495 22.63 5.92 -3.85
C MET A 495 23.05 4.69 -4.67
N SER A 496 23.55 4.91 -5.89
CA SER A 496 24.10 3.84 -6.72
C SER A 496 25.37 3.25 -6.12
N TRP A 497 26.28 4.11 -5.63
CA TRP A 497 27.52 3.67 -4.98
C TRP A 497 27.27 2.85 -3.72
N ILE A 498 26.29 3.23 -2.88
CA ILE A 498 25.89 2.45 -1.70
C ILE A 498 25.45 1.05 -2.11
N HIS A 499 24.66 0.92 -3.18
CA HIS A 499 24.18 -0.37 -3.66
C HIS A 499 25.33 -1.29 -4.09
N GLU A 500 26.30 -0.74 -4.83
CA GLU A 500 27.49 -1.46 -5.27
C GLU A 500 28.39 -1.87 -4.09
N SER A 501 28.61 -0.96 -3.14
CA SER A 501 29.40 -1.24 -1.93
C SER A 501 28.78 -2.36 -1.08
N VAL A 502 27.45 -2.40 -0.94
CA VAL A 502 26.77 -3.50 -0.23
C VAL A 502 26.95 -4.83 -0.97
N GLN A 503 26.99 -4.82 -2.30
CA GLN A 503 27.25 -6.03 -3.08
C GLN A 503 28.66 -6.57 -2.86
N ASP A 504 29.68 -5.70 -2.84
CA ASP A 504 31.06 -6.08 -2.54
C ASP A 504 31.20 -6.61 -1.10
N ALA A 505 30.46 -6.00 -0.17
CA ALA A 505 30.36 -6.47 1.20
C ALA A 505 29.71 -7.86 1.29
N CYS A 506 28.72 -8.19 0.45
CA CYS A 506 28.13 -9.53 0.37
C CYS A 506 29.15 -10.60 -0.04
N PHE A 507 30.04 -10.31 -0.99
CA PHE A 507 31.11 -11.23 -1.35
C PHE A 507 32.09 -11.45 -0.19
N SER A 508 32.54 -10.35 0.43
CA SER A 508 33.41 -10.42 1.62
C SER A 508 32.76 -11.18 2.78
N TYR A 509 31.44 -11.04 2.95
CA TYR A 509 30.65 -11.74 3.96
C TYR A 509 30.55 -13.24 3.67
N TYR A 510 30.34 -13.61 2.41
CA TYR A 510 30.34 -15.01 2.00
C TYR A 510 31.72 -15.66 2.23
N ASP A 511 32.81 -14.97 1.91
CA ASP A 511 34.16 -15.52 2.10
C ASP A 511 34.49 -15.75 3.58
N ARG A 512 34.05 -14.86 4.47
CA ARG A 512 34.28 -14.96 5.91
C ARG A 512 33.36 -15.94 6.62
N PHE A 513 32.06 -15.91 6.32
CA PHE A 513 31.04 -16.62 7.09
C PHE A 513 30.38 -17.79 6.35
N ARG A 514 30.68 -17.96 5.05
CA ARG A 514 30.04 -18.95 4.16
C ARG A 514 28.51 -18.89 4.16
N ARG A 515 27.97 -17.70 4.44
CA ARG A 515 26.54 -17.39 4.37
C ARG A 515 26.28 -16.52 3.16
N LEU A 516 25.48 -17.03 2.23
CA LEU A 516 25.08 -16.30 1.03
C LEU A 516 24.05 -15.23 1.40
N THR A 517 24.34 -14.00 1.01
CA THR A 517 23.41 -12.87 1.05
C THR A 517 23.30 -12.29 -0.36
N PHE A 518 22.09 -11.89 -0.75
CA PHE A 518 21.82 -11.43 -2.10
C PHE A 518 21.33 -9.99 -2.07
N VAL A 519 21.92 -9.19 -2.95
CA VAL A 519 21.49 -7.82 -3.23
C VAL A 519 20.78 -7.85 -4.57
N THR A 520 19.58 -7.27 -4.62
CA THR A 520 18.74 -7.28 -5.83
C THR A 520 18.35 -5.87 -6.24
N PRO A 521 18.07 -5.59 -7.52
CA PRO A 521 17.50 -4.32 -7.94
C PRO A 521 16.25 -3.91 -7.14
N LYS A 522 15.43 -4.88 -6.72
CA LYS A 522 14.27 -4.64 -5.85
C LYS A 522 14.67 -4.06 -4.49
N SER A 523 15.79 -4.48 -3.92
CA SER A 523 16.33 -3.88 -2.68
C SER A 523 16.78 -2.43 -2.87
N LEU A 524 17.31 -2.05 -4.04
CA LEU A 524 17.61 -0.65 -4.36
C LEU A 524 16.33 0.18 -4.40
N ILE A 525 15.31 -0.28 -5.13
CA ILE A 525 14.03 0.43 -5.23
C ILE A 525 13.37 0.59 -3.85
N SER A 526 13.34 -0.49 -3.05
CA SER A 526 12.80 -0.45 -1.69
C SER A 526 13.60 0.49 -0.77
N PHE A 527 14.93 0.56 -0.94
CA PHE A 527 15.78 1.51 -0.23
C PHE A 527 15.46 2.96 -0.61
N LEU A 528 15.31 3.26 -1.90
CA LEU A 528 14.95 4.60 -2.39
C LEU A 528 13.57 5.03 -1.89
N GLU A 529 12.59 4.13 -1.91
CA GLU A 529 11.25 4.39 -1.39
C GLU A 529 11.27 4.65 0.12
N SER A 530 12.00 3.82 0.87
CA SER A 530 12.18 4.00 2.32
C SER A 530 12.87 5.32 2.64
N TYR A 531 13.88 5.71 1.86
CA TYR A 531 14.54 6.99 1.98
C TYR A 531 13.57 8.16 1.75
N LYS A 532 12.75 8.10 0.69
CA LYS A 532 11.72 9.11 0.37
C LYS A 532 10.72 9.28 1.52
N ILE A 533 10.23 8.17 2.07
CA ILE A 533 9.29 8.17 3.20
C ILE A 533 9.95 8.77 4.45
N LEU A 534 11.13 8.29 4.82
CA LEU A 534 11.84 8.72 6.02
C LEU A 534 12.22 10.20 5.95
N TYR A 535 12.69 10.66 4.78
CA TYR A 535 13.05 12.06 4.56
C TYR A 535 11.84 12.98 4.78
N LYS A 536 10.69 12.68 4.16
CA LYS A 536 9.45 13.45 4.35
C LYS A 536 9.01 13.49 5.82
N GLN A 537 9.06 12.35 6.51
CA GLN A 537 8.71 12.29 7.93
C GLN A 537 9.64 13.16 8.80
N LYS A 538 10.95 13.10 8.55
CA LYS A 538 11.93 13.92 9.29
C LYS A 538 11.81 15.40 8.95
N GLN A 539 11.55 15.75 7.70
CA GLN A 539 11.31 17.12 7.27
C GLN A 539 10.09 17.71 7.99
N VAL A 540 8.95 17.01 7.98
CA VAL A 540 7.74 17.44 8.71
C VAL A 540 8.02 17.59 10.20
N HIS A 541 8.74 16.66 10.82
CA HIS A 541 9.11 16.76 12.23
C HIS A 541 9.98 17.99 12.54
N ILE A 542 10.95 18.30 11.66
CA ILE A 542 11.81 19.49 11.81
C ILE A 542 11.00 20.77 11.62
N VAL A 543 10.08 20.82 10.64
CA VAL A 543 9.20 21.98 10.41
C VAL A 543 8.35 22.24 11.65
N ILE A 544 7.72 21.21 12.23
CA ILE A 544 6.94 21.34 13.47
C ILE A 544 7.82 21.85 14.63
N MET A 545 9.06 21.37 14.74
CA MET A 545 9.99 21.83 15.77
C MET A 545 10.41 23.29 15.54
N SER A 546 10.62 23.69 14.28
CA SER A 546 10.92 25.06 13.89
C SER A 546 9.76 26.00 14.19
N GLU A 547 8.52 25.62 13.85
CA GLU A 547 7.31 26.41 14.13
C GLU A 547 7.07 26.59 15.63
N ARG A 548 7.34 25.55 16.43
CA ARG A 548 7.30 25.67 17.89
C ARG A 548 8.36 26.64 18.41
N MET A 549 9.56 26.62 17.83
CA MET A 549 10.64 27.50 18.25
C MET A 549 10.39 28.95 17.80
N SER A 550 9.87 29.17 16.59
CA SER A 550 9.46 30.49 16.12
C SER A 550 8.29 31.03 16.94
N SER A 551 7.27 30.22 17.22
CA SER A 551 6.18 30.61 18.14
C SER A 551 6.70 30.97 19.54
N GLY A 552 7.71 30.25 20.03
CA GLY A 552 8.37 30.56 21.29
C GLY A 552 9.12 31.89 21.24
N LEU A 553 9.86 32.15 20.16
CA LEU A 553 10.56 33.41 19.91
C LEU A 553 9.58 34.58 19.78
N ASP A 554 8.49 34.43 19.01
CA ASP A 554 7.47 35.47 18.83
C ASP A 554 6.88 35.90 20.18
N LYS A 555 6.62 34.93 21.08
CA LYS A 555 6.14 35.22 22.44
C LYS A 555 7.20 35.90 23.30
N LEU A 556 8.47 35.55 23.16
CA LEU A 556 9.58 36.20 23.87
C LEU A 556 9.77 37.63 23.37
N ASP A 557 9.64 37.86 22.06
CA ASP A 557 9.71 39.19 21.46
C ASP A 557 8.52 40.05 21.87
N GLU A 558 7.30 39.49 21.91
CA GLU A 558 6.10 40.18 22.43
C GLU A 558 6.24 40.54 23.93
N ALA A 559 6.74 39.59 24.74
CA ALA A 559 7.02 39.85 26.15
C ALA A 559 8.14 40.89 26.32
N GLY A 560 9.19 40.83 25.50
CA GLY A 560 10.28 41.80 25.48
C GLY A 560 9.79 43.20 25.13
N ALA A 561 8.92 43.32 24.11
CA ALA A 561 8.27 44.56 23.73
C ALA A 561 7.40 45.10 24.88
N SER A 562 6.60 44.25 25.52
CA SER A 562 5.76 44.62 26.68
C SER A 562 6.59 45.11 27.88
N VAL A 563 7.67 44.41 28.20
CA VAL A 563 8.61 44.82 29.27
C VAL A 563 9.29 46.15 28.93
N SER A 564 9.60 46.40 27.66
CA SER A 564 10.18 47.68 27.23
C SER A 564 9.22 48.86 27.42
N VAL A 565 7.92 48.64 27.21
CA VAL A 565 6.86 49.64 27.49
C VAL A 565 6.75 49.86 29.00
N LEU A 566 6.61 48.78 29.79
CA LEU A 566 6.53 48.87 31.25
C LEU A 566 7.75 49.56 31.87
N LYS A 567 8.96 49.36 31.33
CA LYS A 567 10.16 50.08 31.78
C LYS A 567 10.06 51.59 31.55
N LYS A 568 9.47 52.04 30.43
CA LYS A 568 9.23 53.46 30.20
C LYS A 568 8.22 54.01 31.20
N ASP A 569 7.12 53.30 31.41
CA ASP A 569 6.06 53.69 32.35
C ASP A 569 6.57 53.76 33.79
N LEU A 570 7.44 52.82 34.20
CA LEU A 570 8.04 52.79 35.53
C LEU A 570 8.97 54.00 35.77
N VAL A 571 9.73 54.41 34.75
CA VAL A 571 10.55 55.64 34.82
C VAL A 571 9.66 56.88 34.97
N GLU A 572 8.51 56.93 34.31
CA GLU A 572 7.55 58.03 34.43
C GLU A 572 6.86 58.04 35.81
N MET A 573 6.36 56.89 36.26
CA MET A 573 5.77 56.71 37.60
C MET A 573 6.75 57.02 38.73
N ASN A 574 8.03 56.66 38.60
CA ASN A 574 9.05 57.02 39.60
C ASN A 574 9.23 58.53 39.75
N LYS A 575 9.11 59.31 38.65
CA LYS A 575 9.12 60.78 38.75
C LYS A 575 7.92 61.28 39.57
N VAL A 576 6.74 60.70 39.35
CA VAL A 576 5.52 61.02 40.11
C VAL A 576 5.65 60.65 41.58
N ILE A 577 6.24 59.49 41.90
CA ILE A 577 6.46 59.03 43.29
C ILE A 577 7.41 59.96 44.03
N VAL A 578 8.47 60.45 43.40
CA VAL A 578 9.39 61.41 44.05
C VAL A 578 8.68 62.71 44.40
N VAL A 579 7.80 63.21 43.52
CA VAL A 579 6.98 64.40 43.79
C VAL A 579 6.00 64.14 44.95
N ALA A 580 5.24 63.04 44.90
CA ALA A 580 4.29 62.68 45.94
C ALA A 580 4.97 62.37 47.30
N SER A 581 6.19 61.83 47.29
CA SER A 581 6.99 61.58 48.51
C SER A 581 7.45 62.89 49.16
N ALA A 582 7.82 63.89 48.38
CA ALA A 582 8.17 65.21 48.90
C ALA A 582 6.97 65.91 49.54
N GLU A 583 5.79 65.79 48.91
CA GLU A 583 4.52 66.29 49.47
C GLU A 583 4.15 65.54 50.78
N ALA A 584 4.42 64.23 50.87
CA ALA A 584 4.15 63.45 52.07
C ALA A 584 5.11 63.75 53.24
N GLU A 585 6.38 64.08 52.97
CA GLU A 585 7.34 64.52 54.00
C GLU A 585 6.92 65.85 54.64
N GLU A 586 6.36 66.78 53.85
CA GLU A 586 5.82 68.04 54.37
C GLU A 586 4.66 67.79 55.35
N VAL A 587 3.76 66.84 55.01
CA VAL A 587 2.66 66.43 55.90
C VAL A 587 3.20 65.74 57.17
N LEU A 588 4.25 64.92 57.08
CA LEU A 588 4.85 64.25 58.23
C LEU A 588 5.43 65.23 59.27
N ALA A 589 6.05 66.33 58.84
CA ALA A 589 6.57 67.36 59.75
C ALA A 589 5.46 68.03 60.56
N THR A 590 4.28 68.24 59.97
CA THR A 590 3.11 68.79 60.69
C THR A 590 2.54 67.81 61.72
N VAL A 591 2.66 66.50 61.47
CA VAL A 591 2.18 65.44 62.37
C VAL A 591 3.10 65.25 63.58
N GLU A 592 4.41 65.46 63.45
CA GLU A 592 5.35 65.35 64.59
C GLU A 592 5.10 66.40 65.69
N GLN A 593 4.71 67.62 65.32
CA GLN A 593 4.31 68.65 66.30
C GLN A 593 3.04 68.26 67.08
N SER A 594 2.12 67.50 66.46
CA SER A 594 0.91 67.00 67.12
C SER A 594 1.19 65.81 68.07
N LYS A 595 2.35 65.15 67.93
CA LYS A 595 2.71 63.91 68.65
C LYS A 595 3.18 64.17 70.09
N ALA A 596 3.84 65.31 70.35
CA ALA A 596 4.30 65.69 71.70
C ALA A 596 3.15 65.91 72.70
N ALA A 597 1.96 66.29 72.22
CA ALA A 597 0.77 66.47 73.05
C ALA A 597 0.08 65.14 73.44
N ALA A 598 0.34 64.05 72.72
CA ALA A 598 -0.34 62.76 72.90
C ALA A 598 0.33 61.82 73.91
N GLU A 599 1.58 62.09 74.32
CA GLU A 599 2.37 61.23 75.23
C GLU A 599 1.81 61.21 76.67
N ILE A 600 1.11 62.27 77.10
CA ILE A 600 0.49 62.39 78.44
C ILE A 600 -0.74 61.45 78.58
N VAL A 601 -1.42 61.11 77.48
CA VAL A 601 -2.64 60.28 77.47
C VAL A 601 -2.33 58.76 77.47
N LYS A 602 -1.06 58.39 77.33
CA LYS A 602 -0.60 57.02 77.05
C LYS A 602 -0.57 56.09 78.27
N VAL A 603 -0.53 56.63 79.49
CA VAL A 603 -0.45 55.84 80.74
C VAL A 603 -1.80 55.19 81.11
N GLU A 604 -2.94 55.77 80.71
CA GLU A 604 -4.28 55.21 80.94
C GLU A 604 -4.66 54.08 79.95
N VAL A 605 -4.01 53.99 78.78
CA VAL A 605 -4.38 53.04 77.71
C VAL A 605 -3.81 51.63 77.94
N ALA A 606 -2.75 51.49 78.75
CA ALA A 606 -2.07 50.21 78.97
C ALA A 606 -2.93 49.14 79.68
N GLN A 607 -3.86 49.55 80.57
CA GLN A 607 -4.76 48.61 81.26
C GLN A 607 -5.88 48.04 80.35
N LYS A 608 -6.23 48.71 79.24
CA LYS A 608 -7.28 48.25 78.31
C LYS A 608 -6.77 47.29 77.22
N LYS A 609 -5.46 47.03 77.15
CA LYS A 609 -4.84 46.21 76.08
C LYS A 609 -4.93 44.70 76.35
N GLY A 610 -4.89 44.26 77.61
CA GLY A 610 -4.91 42.85 77.99
C GLY A 610 -6.25 42.12 77.73
N SER A 611 -7.37 42.84 77.68
CA SER A 611 -8.68 42.27 77.38
C SER A 611 -8.93 42.07 75.87
N ALA A 612 -8.24 42.80 74.99
CA ALA A 612 -8.44 42.74 73.55
C ALA A 612 -7.75 41.53 72.88
N GLU A 613 -6.64 41.02 73.42
CA GLU A 613 -5.90 39.88 72.84
C GLU A 613 -6.64 38.54 73.00
N VAL A 614 -7.44 38.39 74.07
CA VAL A 614 -8.26 37.18 74.31
C VAL A 614 -9.44 37.12 73.32
N LEU A 615 -10.00 38.26 72.94
CA LEU A 615 -11.10 38.36 71.96
C LEU A 615 -10.66 38.01 70.53
N VAL A 616 -9.44 38.38 70.12
CA VAL A 616 -8.93 38.11 68.76
C VAL A 616 -8.71 36.62 68.50
N LYS A 617 -8.24 35.85 69.50
CA LYS A 617 -8.06 34.39 69.37
C LYS A 617 -9.39 33.67 69.15
N ASN A 618 -10.44 34.05 69.89
CA ASN A 618 -11.76 33.43 69.77
C ASN A 618 -12.41 33.69 68.39
N ILE A 619 -12.17 34.85 67.77
CA ILE A 619 -12.70 35.20 66.44
C ILE A 619 -12.05 34.35 65.33
N SER A 620 -10.76 34.04 65.44
CA SER A 620 -10.05 33.21 64.45
C SER A 620 -10.54 31.76 64.38
N ALA A 621 -10.91 31.19 65.54
CA ALA A 621 -11.42 29.82 65.63
C ALA A 621 -12.83 29.68 65.03
N VAL A 622 -13.71 30.66 65.25
CA VAL A 622 -15.08 30.66 64.69
C VAL A 622 -15.06 30.86 63.17
N LYS A 623 -14.13 31.67 62.65
CA LYS A 623 -13.97 31.90 61.20
C LYS A 623 -13.63 30.62 60.42
N GLN A 624 -12.72 29.79 60.94
CA GLN A 624 -12.32 28.54 60.28
C GLN A 624 -13.48 27.52 60.21
N VAL A 625 -14.33 27.48 61.24
CA VAL A 625 -15.50 26.58 61.26
C VAL A 625 -16.57 27.02 60.26
N ALA A 626 -16.73 28.33 60.01
CA ALA A 626 -17.69 28.86 59.05
C ALA A 626 -17.25 28.64 57.59
N GLU A 627 -15.97 28.79 57.28
CA GLU A 627 -15.43 28.59 55.92
C GLU A 627 -15.51 27.11 55.49
N ALA A 628 -15.21 26.17 56.39
CA ALA A 628 -15.29 24.72 56.11
C ALA A 628 -16.73 24.20 55.84
N LYS A 629 -17.75 24.86 56.42
CA LYS A 629 -19.17 24.51 56.16
C LYS A 629 -19.66 25.08 54.84
N LEU A 630 -19.19 26.27 54.46
CA LEU A 630 -19.49 26.90 53.17
C LEU A 630 -18.93 26.05 52.01
N GLU A 631 -17.72 25.53 52.15
CA GLU A 631 -17.03 24.76 51.12
C GLU A 631 -17.73 23.43 50.77
N LYS A 632 -18.44 22.82 51.74
CA LYS A 632 -19.23 21.60 51.52
C LYS A 632 -20.55 21.83 50.78
N ALA A 633 -21.09 23.04 50.80
CA ALA A 633 -22.40 23.37 50.20
C ALA A 633 -22.30 23.94 48.77
N LEU A 634 -21.14 24.51 48.40
CA LEU A 634 -20.89 25.09 47.09
C LEU A 634 -21.02 24.12 45.89
N PRO A 635 -20.45 22.90 45.92
CA PRO A 635 -20.45 22.04 44.73
C PRO A 635 -21.87 21.57 44.34
N ALA A 636 -22.74 21.32 45.32
CA ALA A 636 -24.13 20.93 45.06
C ALA A 636 -24.95 22.09 44.45
N LEU A 637 -24.68 23.34 44.87
CA LEU A 637 -25.35 24.52 44.32
C LEU A 637 -24.92 24.80 42.87
N GLU A 638 -23.64 24.67 42.56
CA GLU A 638 -23.11 24.86 41.21
C GLU A 638 -23.63 23.79 40.23
N GLU A 639 -23.75 22.54 40.68
CA GLU A 639 -24.32 21.44 39.89
C GLU A 639 -25.81 21.67 39.58
N ALA A 640 -26.58 22.16 40.56
CA ALA A 640 -27.99 22.52 40.39
C ALA A 640 -28.18 23.72 39.43
N GLU A 641 -27.33 24.76 39.51
CA GLU A 641 -27.37 25.89 38.57
C GLU A 641 -27.01 25.50 37.14
N ALA A 642 -26.04 24.60 36.97
CA ALA A 642 -25.64 24.09 35.66
C ALA A 642 -26.79 23.29 35.02
N ALA A 643 -27.46 22.43 35.78
CA ALA A 643 -28.61 21.68 35.31
C ALA A 643 -29.77 22.61 34.88
N LEU A 644 -30.04 23.68 35.61
CA LEU A 644 -31.13 24.62 35.31
C LEU A 644 -30.92 25.40 34.00
N LYS A 645 -29.65 25.68 33.65
CA LYS A 645 -29.28 26.36 32.39
C LYS A 645 -29.44 25.48 31.15
N THR A 646 -29.66 24.16 31.29
CA THR A 646 -29.83 23.23 30.16
C THR A 646 -31.26 23.13 29.63
N ILE A 647 -32.26 23.67 30.34
CA ILE A 647 -33.69 23.53 30.01
C ILE A 647 -34.10 24.49 28.89
N LYS A 648 -34.82 23.98 27.88
CA LYS A 648 -35.36 24.79 26.76
C LYS A 648 -36.86 25.03 26.92
N ALA A 649 -37.37 26.12 26.34
CA ALA A 649 -38.80 26.47 26.37
C ALA A 649 -39.72 25.39 25.76
N ALA A 650 -39.21 24.55 24.85
CA ALA A 650 -39.93 23.44 24.25
C ALA A 650 -40.27 22.33 25.27
N ASP A 651 -39.39 22.08 26.24
CA ASP A 651 -39.55 21.02 27.25
C ASP A 651 -40.65 21.38 28.27
N ILE A 652 -40.90 22.67 28.50
CA ILE A 652 -42.02 23.13 29.34
C ILE A 652 -43.34 23.06 28.58
N ALA A 653 -43.30 23.29 27.26
CA ALA A 653 -44.49 23.17 26.42
C ALA A 653 -44.99 21.72 26.32
N THR A 654 -44.12 20.71 26.43
CA THR A 654 -44.52 19.28 26.46
C THR A 654 -45.16 18.93 27.80
N VAL A 655 -44.61 19.36 28.93
CA VAL A 655 -45.19 19.14 30.27
C VAL A 655 -46.59 19.78 30.40
N ARG A 656 -46.79 20.98 29.82
CA ARG A 656 -48.11 21.65 29.78
C ARG A 656 -49.18 20.89 28.99
N LYS A 657 -48.79 20.07 28.01
CA LYS A 657 -49.70 19.31 27.14
C LYS A 657 -50.09 17.96 27.72
N LEU A 658 -49.52 17.55 28.85
CA LEU A 658 -49.89 16.31 29.53
C LEU A 658 -51.28 16.45 30.18
N GLY A 659 -52.29 15.77 29.60
CA GLY A 659 -53.65 15.78 30.14
C GLY A 659 -53.79 15.08 31.50
N LYS A 660 -52.89 14.11 31.81
CA LYS A 660 -52.73 13.48 33.13
C LYS A 660 -51.23 13.36 33.45
N PRO A 661 -50.61 14.33 34.15
CA PRO A 661 -49.19 14.25 34.49
C PRO A 661 -48.89 13.15 35.54
N PRO A 662 -47.68 12.59 35.53
CA PRO A 662 -47.17 11.76 36.63
C PRO A 662 -47.27 12.49 37.97
N TYR A 663 -47.59 11.75 39.03
CA TYR A 663 -47.90 12.33 40.34
C TYR A 663 -46.71 13.05 40.99
N LEU A 664 -45.48 12.57 40.77
CA LEU A 664 -44.29 13.25 41.26
C LEU A 664 -44.13 14.66 40.68
N ILE A 665 -44.48 14.84 39.40
CA ILE A 665 -44.41 16.15 38.73
C ILE A 665 -45.43 17.12 39.33
N THR A 666 -46.60 16.62 39.72
CA THR A 666 -47.63 17.46 40.35
C THR A 666 -47.25 17.90 41.76
N LEU A 667 -46.57 17.05 42.54
CA LEU A 667 -46.06 17.41 43.88
C LEU A 667 -44.91 18.41 43.83
N ILE A 668 -43.97 18.24 42.88
CA ILE A 668 -42.85 19.17 42.70
C ILE A 668 -43.36 20.55 42.29
N MET A 669 -44.36 20.61 41.40
CA MET A 669 -44.93 21.88 40.96
C MET A 669 -45.75 22.59 42.04
N ASP A 670 -46.36 21.85 42.98
CA ASP A 670 -46.98 22.45 44.16
C ASP A 670 -45.91 23.11 45.06
N CYS A 671 -44.73 22.52 45.22
CA CYS A 671 -43.60 23.14 45.94
C CYS A 671 -43.09 24.41 45.23
N VAL A 672 -43.04 24.41 43.90
CA VAL A 672 -42.73 25.61 43.11
C VAL A 672 -43.78 26.70 43.32
N CYS A 673 -45.07 26.35 43.44
CA CYS A 673 -46.13 27.32 43.75
C CYS A 673 -45.97 27.94 45.15
N ILE A 674 -45.50 27.17 46.14
CA ILE A 674 -45.17 27.69 47.49
C ILE A 674 -44.02 28.70 47.40
N LEU A 675 -42.94 28.38 46.67
CA LEU A 675 -41.79 29.29 46.50
C LEU A 675 -42.17 30.62 45.82
N PHE A 676 -43.08 30.58 44.84
CA PHE A 676 -43.58 31.77 44.16
C PHE A 676 -44.76 32.46 44.88
N ARG A 677 -45.09 32.04 46.12
CA ARG A 677 -46.17 32.61 46.96
C ARG A 677 -47.53 32.63 46.25
N ARG A 678 -47.84 31.59 45.48
CA ARG A 678 -49.12 31.41 44.80
C ARG A 678 -50.07 30.59 45.68
N GLN A 679 -51.37 30.82 45.50
CA GLN A 679 -52.39 30.12 46.28
C GLN A 679 -52.49 28.66 45.84
N ILE A 680 -52.45 27.75 46.81
CA ILE A 680 -52.58 26.30 46.62
C ILE A 680 -53.92 25.87 47.22
N LYS A 681 -54.50 24.78 46.70
CA LYS A 681 -55.75 24.24 47.26
C LYS A 681 -55.49 23.70 48.68
N PRO A 682 -56.50 23.71 49.58
CA PRO A 682 -56.33 23.19 50.94
C PRO A 682 -55.91 21.72 50.93
N ILE A 683 -54.98 21.35 51.82
CA ILE A 683 -54.42 20.01 51.92
C ILE A 683 -55.53 19.00 52.27
N ARG A 684 -55.76 18.04 51.37
CA ARG A 684 -56.67 16.91 51.56
C ARG A 684 -55.93 15.62 51.22
N PRO A 685 -56.16 14.53 51.97
CA PRO A 685 -55.63 13.22 51.61
C PRO A 685 -56.32 12.69 50.35
N ASP A 686 -55.53 12.26 49.36
CA ASP A 686 -56.03 11.66 48.13
C ASP A 686 -56.30 10.17 48.36
N THR A 687 -57.57 9.77 48.22
CA THR A 687 -58.02 8.39 48.51
C THR A 687 -57.47 7.34 47.54
N GLU A 688 -56.96 7.73 46.36
CA GLU A 688 -56.41 6.80 45.37
C GLU A 688 -54.89 6.59 45.49
N LYS A 689 -54.15 7.57 46.00
CA LYS A 689 -52.68 7.59 45.98
C LYS A 689 -52.01 7.59 47.36
N ALA A 690 -52.82 7.54 48.43
CA ALA A 690 -52.38 7.48 49.81
C ALA A 690 -51.39 8.61 50.22
N PHE A 691 -51.53 9.79 49.61
CA PHE A 691 -50.70 10.97 49.90
C PHE A 691 -51.49 12.28 49.63
N ILE A 692 -50.82 13.43 49.52
CA ILE A 692 -51.45 14.77 49.44
C ILE A 692 -52.10 15.01 48.06
N GLN A 693 -53.36 15.46 48.04
CA GLN A 693 -54.04 15.84 46.80
C GLN A 693 -53.34 17.03 46.11
N SER A 694 -52.98 16.86 44.84
CA SER A 694 -52.20 17.86 44.10
C SER A 694 -53.02 19.03 43.55
N SER A 695 -52.42 20.21 43.49
CA SER A 695 -53.02 21.46 42.98
C SER A 695 -52.62 21.79 41.53
N TRP A 696 -52.70 20.80 40.64
CA TRP A 696 -52.21 20.90 39.26
C TRP A 696 -52.80 22.06 38.45
N ASP A 697 -54.07 22.40 38.66
CA ASP A 697 -54.72 23.51 37.95
C ASP A 697 -54.06 24.87 38.24
N GLU A 698 -53.55 25.08 39.45
CA GLU A 698 -52.83 26.31 39.82
C GLU A 698 -51.39 26.28 39.29
N SER A 699 -50.75 25.11 39.33
CA SER A 699 -49.43 24.87 38.74
C SER A 699 -49.40 25.14 37.22
N LEU A 700 -50.47 24.81 36.49
CA LEU A 700 -50.62 25.13 35.06
C LEU A 700 -50.67 26.64 34.78
N LYS A 701 -51.25 27.45 35.68
CA LYS A 701 -51.29 28.91 35.55
C LYS A 701 -49.91 29.54 35.77
N VAL A 702 -49.06 28.90 36.57
CA VAL A 702 -47.69 29.38 36.81
C VAL A 702 -46.80 29.06 35.60
N MET A 703 -46.94 27.87 35.02
CA MET A 703 -46.18 27.47 33.82
C MET A 703 -46.65 28.15 32.51
N SER A 704 -47.84 28.75 32.50
CA SER A 704 -48.33 29.48 31.31
C SER A 704 -47.71 30.88 31.16
N ASP A 705 -47.07 31.41 32.20
CA ASP A 705 -46.32 32.66 32.16
C ASP A 705 -45.05 32.49 31.30
N THR A 706 -44.92 33.29 30.24
CA THR A 706 -43.78 33.24 29.32
C THR A 706 -42.45 33.61 29.98
N SER A 707 -42.50 34.28 31.14
CA SER A 707 -41.34 34.67 31.94
C SER A 707 -40.95 33.64 33.02
N PHE A 708 -41.66 32.53 33.13
CA PHE A 708 -41.48 31.52 34.18
C PHE A 708 -40.04 30.97 34.26
N LEU A 709 -39.45 30.58 33.12
CA LEU A 709 -38.06 30.07 33.08
C LEU A 709 -37.06 31.07 33.65
N ARG A 710 -37.18 32.34 33.25
CA ARG A 710 -36.30 33.39 33.73
C ARG A 710 -36.46 33.62 35.24
N LYS A 711 -37.70 33.57 35.74
CA LYS A 711 -38.01 33.74 37.16
C LYS A 711 -37.47 32.60 38.04
N ILE A 712 -37.30 31.39 37.49
CA ILE A 712 -36.66 30.28 38.23
C ILE A 712 -35.14 30.47 38.27
N VAL A 713 -34.52 30.83 37.14
CA VAL A 713 -33.06 31.05 37.07
C VAL A 713 -32.60 32.23 37.92
N GLU A 714 -33.39 33.31 37.96
CA GLU A 714 -33.07 34.54 38.72
C GLU A 714 -33.77 34.59 40.09
N TYR A 715 -34.25 33.45 40.63
CA TYR A 715 -35.01 33.45 41.89
C TYR A 715 -34.14 33.91 43.09
N PRO A 716 -34.55 34.91 43.88
CA PRO A 716 -33.78 35.36 45.03
C PRO A 716 -33.90 34.36 46.19
N THR A 717 -32.82 33.63 46.47
CA THR A 717 -32.76 32.60 47.53
C THR A 717 -33.04 33.16 48.94
N ASP A 718 -32.82 34.46 49.15
CA ASP A 718 -32.98 35.14 50.43
C ASP A 718 -34.46 35.38 50.83
N LEU A 719 -35.40 35.07 49.93
CA LEU A 719 -36.85 35.25 50.14
C LEU A 719 -37.55 34.01 50.71
N ILE A 720 -36.82 32.91 50.89
CA ILE A 720 -37.32 31.65 51.44
C ILE A 720 -37.34 31.76 52.97
N ASN A 721 -38.54 31.80 53.53
CA ASN A 721 -38.74 31.89 54.97
C ASN A 721 -38.83 30.48 55.59
N ALA A 722 -38.52 30.34 56.89
CA ALA A 722 -38.65 29.07 57.62
C ALA A 722 -40.06 28.46 57.52
N GLU A 723 -41.10 29.28 57.55
CA GLU A 723 -42.49 28.84 57.37
C GLU A 723 -42.75 28.24 55.97
N MET A 724 -42.09 28.74 54.92
CA MET A 724 -42.21 28.17 53.57
C MET A 724 -41.55 26.80 53.49
N VAL A 725 -40.43 26.64 54.18
CA VAL A 725 -39.72 25.37 54.32
C VAL A 725 -40.59 24.36 55.05
N ASP A 726 -41.16 24.75 56.20
CA ASP A 726 -42.04 23.89 56.99
C ASP A 726 -43.28 23.44 56.21
N MET A 727 -43.82 24.29 55.34
CA MET A 727 -44.92 23.96 54.44
C MET A 727 -44.53 22.97 53.32
N MET A 728 -43.24 22.88 52.95
CA MET A 728 -42.73 21.94 51.94
C MET A 728 -42.31 20.59 52.54
N ILE A 729 -41.90 20.55 53.82
CA ILE A 729 -41.44 19.32 54.50
C ILE A 729 -42.38 18.12 54.27
N PRO A 730 -43.72 18.25 54.37
CA PRO A 730 -44.62 17.13 54.12
C PRO A 730 -44.53 16.56 52.71
N TYR A 731 -44.26 17.38 51.68
CA TYR A 731 -44.16 16.93 50.29
C TYR A 731 -42.90 16.11 50.01
N PHE A 732 -41.82 16.31 50.78
CA PHE A 732 -40.57 15.56 50.62
C PHE A 732 -40.60 14.15 51.23
N GLN A 733 -41.63 13.82 52.01
CA GLN A 733 -41.77 12.51 52.63
C GLN A 733 -42.38 11.45 51.68
N TYR A 734 -42.60 11.79 50.41
CA TYR A 734 -43.15 10.85 49.42
C TYR A 734 -42.10 9.78 49.04
N PRO A 735 -42.30 8.48 49.35
CA PRO A 735 -41.31 7.44 49.09
C PRO A 735 -41.53 6.78 47.72
N GLN A 736 -40.87 7.29 46.67
CA GLN A 736 -40.66 6.54 45.43
C GLN A 736 -39.25 6.74 44.88
N ALA A 737 -38.60 5.63 44.52
CA ALA A 737 -37.31 5.60 43.85
C ALA A 737 -37.43 6.17 42.42
N VAL A 738 -36.64 7.19 42.09
CA VAL A 738 -36.70 7.89 40.80
C VAL A 738 -35.74 7.24 39.80
N ASP A 739 -36.20 6.20 39.11
CA ASP A 739 -35.49 5.58 37.97
C ASP A 739 -36.05 6.02 36.60
N SER A 740 -36.83 7.11 36.52
CA SER A 740 -37.32 7.65 35.24
C SER A 740 -36.75 9.04 34.94
N ALA A 741 -36.08 9.15 33.80
CA ALA A 741 -35.47 10.36 33.27
C ALA A 741 -36.54 11.35 32.76
N GLN A 742 -37.18 12.11 33.67
CA GLN A 742 -37.91 13.38 33.47
C GLN A 742 -38.77 13.70 34.73
N PRO A 743 -38.76 14.89 35.37
CA PRO A 743 -37.78 15.97 35.48
C PRO A 743 -37.10 15.94 36.87
N GLN A 744 -35.91 15.34 36.97
CA GLN A 744 -35.12 15.26 38.22
C GLN A 744 -34.56 16.62 38.69
N PHE A 745 -34.53 17.61 37.80
CA PHE A 745 -33.80 18.87 38.01
C PHE A 745 -34.46 19.82 39.02
N VAL A 746 -35.79 19.89 39.03
CA VAL A 746 -36.52 20.79 39.94
C VAL A 746 -36.55 20.22 41.36
N HIS A 747 -36.56 18.89 41.49
CA HIS A 747 -36.43 18.20 42.78
C HIS A 747 -35.05 18.44 43.42
N CYS A 748 -33.96 18.24 42.67
CA CYS A 748 -32.61 18.56 43.17
C CYS A 748 -32.49 20.06 43.53
N TRP A 749 -32.89 20.95 42.63
CA TRP A 749 -32.85 22.39 42.89
C TRP A 749 -33.65 22.83 44.13
N LEU A 750 -34.79 22.20 44.43
CA LEU A 750 -35.56 22.48 45.65
C LEU A 750 -34.87 21.94 46.91
N CYS A 751 -34.43 20.68 46.91
CA CYS A 751 -33.72 20.08 48.05
C CYS A 751 -32.43 20.82 48.39
N ASP A 752 -31.72 21.33 47.38
CA ASP A 752 -30.41 21.96 47.54
C ASP A 752 -30.51 23.42 48.00
N ASN A 753 -31.51 24.18 47.51
CA ASN A 753 -31.80 25.53 48.05
C ASN A 753 -32.30 25.49 49.50
N LEU A 754 -32.99 24.42 49.89
CA LEU A 754 -33.41 24.17 51.28
C LEU A 754 -32.22 23.86 52.21
N MET A 755 -31.23 23.12 51.73
CA MET A 755 -29.97 22.92 52.45
C MET A 755 -29.18 24.23 52.59
N HIS A 756 -29.20 25.07 51.56
CA HIS A 756 -28.59 26.41 51.58
C HIS A 756 -29.23 27.33 52.62
N THR A 757 -30.57 27.39 52.69
CA THR A 757 -31.29 28.22 53.69
C THR A 757 -31.07 27.75 55.13
N LYS A 758 -30.95 26.44 55.39
CA LYS A 758 -30.55 25.92 56.71
C LYS A 758 -29.10 26.26 57.09
N CYS A 759 -28.18 26.26 56.13
CA CYS A 759 -26.79 26.70 56.35
C CYS A 759 -26.68 28.23 56.54
N ALA A 760 -27.52 29.01 55.86
CA ALA A 760 -27.60 30.46 56.01
C ALA A 760 -28.08 30.88 57.41
N GLY A 761 -29.05 30.16 57.99
CA GLY A 761 -29.52 30.41 59.37
C GLY A 761 -28.49 30.11 60.46
N LEU A 762 -27.58 29.16 60.23
CA LEU A 762 -26.46 28.86 61.13
C LEU A 762 -25.31 29.89 61.03
N THR A 763 -25.08 30.44 59.83
CA THR A 763 -23.99 31.41 59.59
C THR A 763 -24.36 32.84 59.99
N GLY A 764 -25.65 33.21 60.01
CA GLY A 764 -26.12 34.52 60.49
C GLY A 764 -25.82 34.80 61.97
N ARG A 765 -25.97 33.80 62.87
CA ARG A 765 -25.66 33.97 64.31
C ARG A 765 -24.18 34.13 64.61
N ASP A 766 -23.33 33.43 63.86
CA ASP A 766 -21.89 33.54 63.98
C ASP A 766 -21.39 34.84 63.34
N TYR A 767 -22.05 35.31 62.27
CA TYR A 767 -21.75 36.60 61.65
C TYR A 767 -22.14 37.80 62.53
N ASP A 768 -23.28 37.79 63.22
CA ASP A 768 -23.65 38.85 64.16
C ASP A 768 -22.73 38.89 65.38
N LYS A 769 -22.24 37.74 65.86
CA LYS A 769 -21.18 37.67 66.90
C LYS A 769 -19.84 38.17 66.38
N ILE A 770 -19.46 37.84 65.14
CA ILE A 770 -18.24 38.34 64.50
C ILE A 770 -18.33 39.85 64.21
N MET A 771 -19.48 40.37 63.78
CA MET A 771 -19.69 41.79 63.48
C MET A 771 -19.87 42.65 64.74
N SER A 772 -20.50 42.14 65.80
CA SER A 772 -20.56 42.81 67.10
C SER A 772 -19.19 42.82 67.79
N ALA A 773 -18.45 41.71 67.75
CA ALA A 773 -17.06 41.66 68.23
C ALA A 773 -16.12 42.53 67.37
N ALA A 774 -16.29 42.56 66.04
CA ALA A 774 -15.55 43.44 65.15
C ALA A 774 -15.90 44.92 65.40
N LYS A 775 -17.17 45.27 65.69
CA LYS A 775 -17.55 46.63 66.12
C LYS A 775 -16.92 46.99 67.47
N ILE A 776 -16.86 46.09 68.45
CA ILE A 776 -16.19 46.32 69.74
C ILE A 776 -14.67 46.45 69.57
N VAL A 777 -14.05 45.67 68.68
CA VAL A 777 -12.61 45.76 68.33
C VAL A 777 -12.30 47.03 67.53
N VAL A 778 -13.22 47.49 66.67
CA VAL A 778 -13.12 48.76 65.93
C VAL A 778 -13.35 49.95 66.86
N GLN A 779 -14.27 49.87 67.82
CA GLN A 779 -14.52 50.90 68.85
C GLN A 779 -13.33 51.01 69.81
N THR A 780 -12.76 49.88 70.26
CA THR A 780 -11.52 49.89 71.07
C THR A 780 -10.28 50.30 70.27
N LYS A 781 -10.28 50.15 68.94
CA LYS A 781 -9.30 50.79 68.03
C LYS A 781 -9.56 52.28 67.82
N SER A 782 -10.81 52.75 67.78
CA SER A 782 -11.12 54.18 67.68
C SER A 782 -10.73 54.94 68.94
N ASP A 783 -10.90 54.31 70.10
CA ASP A 783 -10.60 54.91 71.41
C ASP A 783 -9.09 54.91 71.76
N ASN A 784 -8.28 54.09 71.10
CA ASN A 784 -6.83 53.94 71.37
C ASN A 784 -5.91 54.42 70.23
N LYS A 785 -6.38 55.32 69.36
CA LYS A 785 -5.72 55.67 68.08
C LYS A 785 -4.40 56.45 68.17
N SER A 786 -3.81 56.67 69.34
CA SER A 786 -2.56 57.45 69.48
C SER A 786 -1.29 56.67 69.88
N ALA A 787 -1.28 55.33 69.91
CA ALA A 787 -0.05 54.58 70.23
C ALA A 787 0.20 53.32 69.36
N SER A 788 1.17 53.42 68.45
CA SER A 788 1.88 52.37 67.67
C SER A 788 1.11 51.61 66.54
N PRO A 789 1.69 51.50 65.31
CA PRO A 789 1.07 50.83 64.17
C PRO A 789 1.53 49.37 64.06
N GLY A 790 0.63 48.41 64.17
CA GLY A 790 1.05 47.01 64.03
C GLY A 790 -0.03 45.95 64.15
N ILE A 791 -1.24 46.18 63.63
CA ILE A 791 -2.23 45.10 63.43
C ILE A 791 -3.11 45.43 62.21
N SER A 792 -2.79 44.86 61.03
CA SER A 792 -3.66 44.85 59.86
C SER A 792 -4.60 43.65 59.89
N LEU A 793 -5.92 43.89 59.91
CA LEU A 793 -6.96 42.89 59.63
C LEU A 793 -7.40 43.10 58.18
N SER A 794 -7.17 42.11 57.31
CA SER A 794 -7.72 42.09 55.95
C SER A 794 -9.24 41.94 56.01
N VAL A 795 -9.97 42.97 55.58
CA VAL A 795 -11.44 43.00 55.52
C VAL A 795 -11.94 42.16 54.35
N VAL A 796 -13.01 41.40 54.59
CA VAL A 796 -13.72 40.57 53.63
C VAL A 796 -14.20 41.39 52.41
N SER A 797 -14.07 40.82 51.20
CA SER A 797 -14.49 41.42 49.92
C SER A 797 -15.93 41.97 49.96
N PRO A 798 -16.21 43.14 49.33
CA PRO A 798 -17.52 43.81 49.37
C PRO A 798 -18.70 42.96 48.87
N ARG A 799 -18.45 41.94 48.03
CA ARG A 799 -19.49 41.03 47.52
C ARG A 799 -20.08 40.10 48.59
N LYS A 800 -19.40 39.88 49.72
CA LYS A 800 -19.87 39.03 50.83
C LYS A 800 -20.57 39.82 51.95
N GLN A 801 -20.52 41.16 51.94
CA GLN A 801 -21.11 42.01 52.99
C GLN A 801 -22.62 42.21 52.87
N VAL A 802 -23.20 42.04 51.68
CA VAL A 802 -24.64 42.28 51.43
C VAL A 802 -25.51 41.09 51.87
N PHE A 803 -24.92 39.91 52.04
CA PHE A 803 -25.66 38.64 52.17
C PHE A 803 -26.08 38.27 53.60
N LEU A 804 -25.52 38.91 54.64
CA LEU A 804 -25.60 38.44 56.03
C LEU A 804 -26.32 39.39 56.99
N SER A 805 -27.02 40.41 56.50
CA SER A 805 -27.67 41.44 57.34
C SER A 805 -29.17 41.20 57.60
N ARG A 806 -29.68 39.96 57.47
CA ARG A 806 -31.12 39.68 57.66
C ARG A 806 -31.35 38.32 58.35
N LEU A 807 -32.02 38.39 59.50
CA LEU A 807 -32.82 37.37 60.20
C LEU A 807 -32.20 36.71 61.45
N SER A 808 -32.99 36.82 62.53
CA SER A 808 -32.80 36.37 63.91
C SER A 808 -33.96 35.44 64.33
N SER A 809 -33.69 34.57 65.33
CA SER A 809 -34.51 33.49 65.99
C SER A 809 -34.51 32.12 65.27
N GLU A 810 -33.94 31.02 65.81
CA GLU A 810 -34.37 30.11 66.91
C GLU A 810 -35.66 29.37 66.52
N THR A 811 -35.70 28.07 66.18
CA THR A 811 -35.11 26.84 66.78
C THR A 811 -35.31 25.61 65.86
N THR A 812 -34.67 24.47 66.19
CA THR A 812 -34.86 23.06 65.71
C THR A 812 -33.96 22.58 64.55
N CYS A 813 -33.02 21.65 64.86
CA CYS A 813 -32.00 21.16 63.92
C CYS A 813 -31.78 19.62 63.92
N GLU A 814 -32.66 18.82 64.51
CA GLU A 814 -32.39 17.37 64.67
C GLU A 814 -33.15 16.44 63.71
N ALA A 815 -33.96 16.94 62.77
CA ALA A 815 -34.80 16.06 61.94
C ALA A 815 -34.31 15.79 60.50
N VAL A 816 -33.22 16.41 60.02
CA VAL A 816 -32.81 16.31 58.58
C VAL A 816 -31.50 15.56 58.34
N SER A 817 -30.71 15.31 59.39
CA SER A 817 -29.55 14.42 59.29
C SER A 817 -29.93 12.96 58.98
N ALA A 818 -31.20 12.57 59.12
CA ALA A 818 -31.67 11.20 58.95
C ALA A 818 -32.29 10.90 57.57
N PHE A 819 -32.30 11.86 56.63
CA PHE A 819 -32.86 11.67 55.28
C PHE A 819 -31.80 11.64 54.17
N ILE A 820 -30.53 11.91 54.50
CA ILE A 820 -29.40 11.92 53.56
C ILE A 820 -28.51 10.68 53.71
N SER A 821 -28.77 9.85 54.73
CA SER A 821 -28.35 8.44 54.77
C SER A 821 -29.52 7.57 54.33
#